data_AF-A0A1B8PM67-F1
#
_entry.id   AF-A0A1B8PM67-F1
#
_cell.length_a   1.000
_cell.length_b   1.000
_cell.length_c   1.000
_cell.angle_alpha   90.00
_cell.angle_beta   90.00
_cell.angle_gamma   90.00
#
_symmetry.space_group_name_H-M   'P 1'
#
loop_
_entity.id
_entity.type
_entity.pdbx_description
1 polymer ?
#
loop_
_entity_poly.entity_id
_entity_poly.type
_entity_poly.pdbx_seq_one_letter_code
_entity_poly.pdbx_strand_id
1 'polypeptide(L)'
;MPKIPFADFTSTAFDVIITCADGLENALLVELDLFALVGQIVRMGRVRVNVSLADFYKICLYSRVASRVLLPIGEYYFRQKTQTINQVRENGGQKSIRTIETKVIDEDVPTALYEFASRYDWTSMFGVDNTFAIRLSTDKRLSVNQQFATLRIKDAVADCFNEKLGKRPNVDKSPDFHIYAHATNELAELYLDLSGTSLHKRGYRVANTDAPLKENLASALLYECQWHKGEHTAIIDPMCGSGTLITEALLMKTAYPVGIDKKASDFGFYHWQYHDDNLWQTLANTALNNFHANLARLEQELIKGDFIALALDANAHAVRACHKNLMASALAPIAQHVRLEQRSLASTKEVLMEINTAYPLVITNPPYGERLGESDFIKPLYHGLGLIMADGLRHVGRADMAVLASHIEHADTLPISKPNTLKCHNGALSVYFRHGAIDFTKTDRLMHELIVNFHKKEINHPDSQEFINRLQKNIINLKKHAQKNHISNMRIYDADLPNYNVAIDIYGDKIHVQEYAPPKQIPADVAKSRFNLVLSAIRKIFNVQRESIFIKTRMRQSGNDQYTKNIKEDNQKSKKMYVAYEHGAYLYVNFTDYLDTGLFIDHRNIREMIKNASRGKHVLNLFAYTCTASVHSAMGGAKSVTSVDLSANYLNWGKQNFALNGLDLTATTSDDTPKYQFIATDVFDWLKNNTEQFEVIFIDPPTFSNSKKFQGTFDVQRDHVALISRAMNRLAPNGVLYFSNNFTKFVLDDEIKSRYEVTPITDKTIGVDFNLKKPIHQSFKITHKNQMMKVYEFESAFDTVNDDWQDEINGYHKKGEIKHSKDRAFKKSFDKSFDKSFKDKSDNSRFKKDDRKDSFKKDTFKNNDKKSFDKRQTGKDRFYDNEPVKSDKPKVRYEKIDGKLVAIPINNAQTNQSNQPKKYVLKPKS
;
A
#
# COMPACT_ATOMS: atom_id res chain seq x y z
N MET A 1 -9.57 23.70 56.10
CA MET A 1 -10.28 22.49 55.61
C MET A 1 -10.05 22.43 54.10
N PRO A 2 -9.43 21.39 53.53
CA PRO A 2 -9.47 21.23 52.08
C PRO A 2 -10.95 21.18 51.64
N LYS A 3 -11.29 21.83 50.51
CA LYS A 3 -12.64 21.73 49.93
C LYS A 3 -13.00 20.24 49.84
N ILE A 4 -14.16 19.86 50.38
CA ILE A 4 -14.73 18.54 50.15
C ILE A 4 -14.84 18.40 48.63
N PRO A 5 -14.20 17.40 47.99
CA PRO A 5 -14.44 17.13 46.58
C PRO A 5 -15.94 16.93 46.43
N PHE A 6 -16.53 17.65 45.47
CA PHE A 6 -17.95 17.53 45.13
C PHE A 6 -18.96 18.17 46.10
N ALA A 7 -18.56 18.89 47.15
CA ALA A 7 -19.53 19.71 47.89
C ALA A 7 -20.23 20.75 46.98
N ASP A 8 -19.53 21.18 45.93
CA ASP A 8 -20.03 22.10 44.90
C ASP A 8 -20.23 21.38 43.53
N PHE A 9 -20.37 20.04 43.48
CA PHE A 9 -20.55 19.34 42.20
C PHE A 9 -21.85 19.77 41.52
N THR A 10 -21.76 20.12 40.24
CA THR A 10 -22.93 20.39 39.41
C THR A 10 -22.89 19.52 38.17
N SER A 11 -24.03 18.93 37.81
CA SER A 11 -24.17 18.20 36.54
C SER A 11 -24.05 19.11 35.30
N THR A 12 -24.03 20.43 35.51
CA THR A 12 -23.92 21.43 34.46
C THR A 12 -22.47 21.78 34.10
N ALA A 13 -21.52 21.65 35.03
CA ALA A 13 -20.11 21.95 34.78
C ALA A 13 -19.20 21.27 35.83
N PHE A 14 -18.26 20.45 35.37
CA PHE A 14 -17.18 19.88 36.16
C PHE A 14 -15.97 19.52 35.28
N ASP A 15 -14.79 19.44 35.89
CA ASP A 15 -13.58 19.10 35.16
C ASP A 15 -13.39 17.58 35.04
N VAL A 16 -12.91 17.13 33.88
CA VAL A 16 -12.44 15.76 33.65
C VAL A 16 -11.05 15.78 33.04
N ILE A 17 -10.27 14.72 33.29
CA ILE A 17 -9.03 14.41 32.60
C ILE A 17 -9.28 13.26 31.64
N ILE A 18 -9.15 13.53 30.35
CA ILE A 18 -9.23 12.55 29.29
C ILE A 18 -7.81 12.09 28.98
N THR A 19 -7.61 10.78 29.03
CA THR A 19 -6.31 10.16 28.72
C THR A 19 -6.28 9.67 27.28
N CYS A 20 -5.13 9.74 26.62
CA CYS A 20 -4.87 9.14 25.31
C CYS A 20 -3.44 8.59 25.26
N ALA A 21 -3.07 7.93 24.16
CA ALA A 21 -1.68 7.53 23.96
C ALA A 21 -0.81 8.76 23.68
N ASP A 22 0.43 8.75 24.18
CA ASP A 22 1.38 9.83 24.01
C ASP A 22 1.56 10.22 22.53
N GLY A 23 1.45 11.52 22.24
CA GLY A 23 1.53 12.08 20.89
C GLY A 23 0.19 12.16 20.15
N LEU A 24 -0.92 11.68 20.74
CA LEU A 24 -2.26 11.76 20.15
C LEU A 24 -3.13 12.87 20.75
N GLU A 25 -2.57 13.74 21.58
CA GLU A 25 -3.29 14.79 22.29
C GLU A 25 -3.93 15.79 21.32
N ASN A 26 -3.23 16.15 20.23
CA ASN A 26 -3.77 17.05 19.20
C ASN A 26 -4.97 16.43 18.48
N ALA A 27 -4.91 15.13 18.16
CA ALA A 27 -6.03 14.43 17.55
C ALA A 27 -7.24 14.37 18.50
N LEU A 28 -6.99 14.20 19.80
CA LEU A 28 -8.03 14.27 20.82
C LEU A 28 -8.61 15.69 20.94
N LEU A 29 -7.80 16.74 20.86
CA LEU A 29 -8.30 18.12 20.85
C LEU A 29 -9.20 18.39 19.65
N VAL A 30 -8.83 17.90 18.45
CA VAL A 30 -9.69 17.99 17.25
C VAL A 30 -11.01 17.25 17.46
N GLU A 31 -10.99 16.06 18.04
CA GLU A 31 -12.21 15.31 18.37
C GLU A 31 -13.10 16.05 19.38
N LEU A 32 -12.51 16.66 20.42
CA LEU A 32 -13.24 17.44 21.42
C LEU A 32 -13.85 18.72 20.83
N ASP A 33 -13.14 19.38 19.91
CA ASP A 33 -13.65 20.56 19.19
C ASP A 33 -14.91 20.21 18.37
N LEU A 34 -14.95 19.03 17.74
CA LEU A 34 -16.16 18.51 17.07
C LEU A 34 -17.32 18.25 18.05
N PHE A 35 -17.02 18.07 19.33
CA PHE A 35 -18.04 17.99 20.38
C PHE A 35 -18.46 19.37 20.92
N ALA A 36 -17.87 20.46 20.42
CA ALA A 36 -17.94 21.82 20.94
C ALA A 36 -17.32 21.98 22.33
N LEU A 37 -16.26 21.21 22.61
CA LEU A 37 -15.55 21.21 23.88
C LEU A 37 -14.11 21.71 23.69
N VAL A 38 -13.67 22.57 24.60
CA VAL A 38 -12.30 23.09 24.60
C VAL A 38 -11.46 22.29 25.58
N GLY A 39 -10.48 21.57 25.07
CA GLY A 39 -9.50 20.82 25.87
C GLY A 39 -8.20 21.59 26.08
N GLN A 40 -7.57 21.37 27.23
CA GLN A 40 -6.23 21.86 27.53
C GLN A 40 -5.28 20.67 27.78
N ILE A 41 -4.19 20.58 27.02
CA ILE A 41 -3.14 19.59 27.28
C ILE A 41 -2.46 19.97 28.60
N VAL A 42 -2.61 19.12 29.62
CA VAL A 42 -1.98 19.33 30.93
C VAL A 42 -0.57 18.76 30.93
N ARG A 43 -0.40 17.59 30.30
CA ARG A 43 0.88 16.91 30.05
C ARG A 43 0.68 15.84 28.98
N MET A 44 1.76 15.17 28.59
CA MET A 44 1.69 14.06 27.63
C MET A 44 0.62 13.03 28.04
N GLY A 45 -0.20 12.66 27.07
CA GLY A 45 -1.31 11.72 27.17
C GLY A 45 -2.52 12.22 27.96
N ARG A 46 -2.57 13.48 28.41
CA ARG A 46 -3.64 13.99 29.30
C ARG A 46 -4.18 15.35 28.90
N VAL A 47 -5.49 15.41 28.64
CA VAL A 47 -6.23 16.62 28.30
C VAL A 47 -7.29 16.90 29.37
N ARG A 48 -7.27 18.09 29.96
CA ARG A 48 -8.32 18.58 30.85
C ARG A 48 -9.44 19.23 30.05
N VAL A 49 -10.68 18.93 30.40
CA VAL A 49 -11.88 19.50 29.76
C VAL A 49 -12.90 19.82 30.84
N ASN A 50 -13.55 20.98 30.74
CA ASN A 50 -14.74 21.28 31.54
C ASN A 50 -15.98 20.81 30.78
N VAL A 51 -16.83 20.03 31.42
CA VAL A 51 -17.94 19.31 30.78
C VAL A 51 -19.22 19.41 31.60
N SER A 52 -20.38 19.40 30.93
CA SER A 52 -21.63 18.98 31.56
C SER A 52 -21.72 17.45 31.63
N LEU A 53 -22.71 16.92 32.35
CA LEU A 53 -22.97 15.48 32.40
C LEU A 53 -23.31 14.92 31.01
N ALA A 54 -24.03 15.70 30.19
CA ALA A 54 -24.35 15.33 28.82
C ALA A 54 -23.09 15.28 27.94
N ASP A 55 -22.17 16.23 28.10
CA ASP A 55 -20.88 16.26 27.39
C ASP A 55 -19.99 15.08 27.80
N PHE A 56 -19.95 14.75 29.09
CA PHE A 56 -19.27 13.57 29.60
C PHE A 56 -19.79 12.28 28.94
N TYR A 57 -21.11 12.10 28.88
CA TYR A 57 -21.71 10.95 28.20
C TYR A 57 -21.43 10.96 26.69
N LYS A 58 -21.46 12.13 26.05
CA LYS A 58 -21.10 12.29 24.63
C LYS A 58 -19.66 11.82 24.38
N ILE A 59 -18.70 12.20 25.23
CA ILE A 59 -17.31 11.70 25.15
C ILE A 59 -17.29 10.18 25.30
N CYS A 60 -17.98 9.61 26.30
CA CYS A 60 -18.02 8.16 26.51
C CYS A 60 -18.65 7.39 25.34
N LEU A 61 -19.65 7.98 24.67
CA LEU A 61 -20.31 7.39 23.51
C LEU A 61 -19.47 7.47 22.24
N TYR A 62 -18.81 8.60 21.99
CA TYR A 62 -18.24 8.90 20.67
C TYR A 62 -16.73 8.93 20.60
N SER A 63 -16.01 9.14 21.71
CA SER A 63 -14.56 9.35 21.64
C SER A 63 -13.83 8.10 21.16
N ARG A 64 -13.03 8.30 20.11
CA ARG A 64 -12.23 7.29 19.42
C ARG A 64 -10.75 7.42 19.77
N VAL A 65 -10.29 8.61 20.13
CA VAL A 65 -8.89 8.82 20.54
C VAL A 65 -8.70 8.55 22.04
N ALA A 66 -9.71 8.86 22.87
CA ALA A 66 -9.60 8.67 24.30
C ALA A 66 -9.39 7.20 24.69
N SER A 67 -8.57 7.02 25.71
CA SER A 67 -8.39 5.76 26.41
C SER A 67 -9.32 5.67 27.61
N ARG A 68 -9.42 6.74 28.41
CA ARG A 68 -10.26 6.82 29.63
C ARG A 68 -10.69 8.26 29.90
N VAL A 69 -11.79 8.42 30.61
CA VAL A 69 -12.29 9.70 31.14
C VAL A 69 -12.29 9.62 32.65
N LEU A 70 -11.44 10.44 33.27
CA LEU A 70 -11.14 10.41 34.69
C LEU A 70 -11.65 11.68 35.37
N LEU A 71 -12.24 11.54 36.55
CA LEU A 71 -12.66 12.65 37.39
C LEU A 71 -11.52 12.99 38.38
N PRO A 72 -10.91 14.19 38.31
CA PRO A 72 -9.86 14.59 39.25
C PRO A 72 -10.43 14.77 40.67
N ILE A 73 -9.82 14.10 41.64
CA ILE A 73 -10.17 14.19 43.07
C ILE A 73 -9.32 15.28 43.76
N GLY A 74 -8.04 15.32 43.44
CA GLY A 74 -7.16 16.41 43.83
C GLY A 74 -5.68 16.06 43.71
N GLU A 75 -4.86 16.93 44.28
CA GLU A 75 -3.40 16.90 44.18
C GLU A 75 -2.78 17.11 45.58
N TYR A 76 -1.64 16.46 45.83
CA TYR A 76 -0.84 16.59 47.04
C TYR A 76 0.61 16.83 46.67
N TYR A 77 1.20 17.91 47.19
CA TYR A 77 2.60 18.23 46.96
C TYR A 77 3.44 17.68 48.10
N PHE A 78 4.44 16.86 47.76
CA PHE A 78 5.34 16.30 48.75
C PHE A 78 6.23 17.38 49.35
N ARG A 79 6.52 17.29 50.65
CA ARG A 79 7.57 18.06 51.31
C ARG A 79 8.92 17.71 50.70
N GLN A 80 9.69 18.74 50.37
CA GLN A 80 10.99 18.59 49.73
C GLN A 80 12.07 19.27 50.56
N LYS A 81 13.27 18.66 50.58
CA LYS A 81 14.51 19.26 51.08
C LYS A 81 15.56 19.33 49.98
N THR A 82 16.48 20.28 50.09
CA THR A 82 17.62 20.38 49.19
C THR A 82 18.71 19.41 49.65
N GLN A 83 19.20 18.58 48.74
CA GLN A 83 20.32 17.67 48.96
C GLN A 83 21.39 17.89 47.89
N THR A 84 22.64 17.99 48.33
CA THR A 84 23.80 18.10 47.44
C THR A 84 24.25 16.69 47.02
N ILE A 85 24.24 16.41 45.72
CA ILE A 85 24.67 15.12 45.15
C ILE A 85 25.89 15.36 44.26
N ASN A 86 26.93 14.55 44.45
CA ASN A 86 28.11 14.53 43.60
C ASN A 86 27.90 13.53 42.46
N GLN A 87 27.71 14.03 41.24
CA GLN A 87 27.54 13.21 40.05
C GLN A 87 28.90 12.98 39.39
N VAL A 88 29.37 11.73 39.37
CA VAL A 88 30.61 11.34 38.69
C VAL A 88 30.31 11.03 37.24
N ARG A 89 30.89 11.79 36.30
CA ARG A 89 30.86 11.47 34.86
C ARG A 89 32.24 11.02 34.42
N GLU A 90 32.28 9.85 33.80
CA GLU A 90 33.48 9.26 33.23
C GLU A 90 33.40 9.37 31.71
N ASN A 91 34.28 10.19 31.12
CA ASN A 91 34.39 10.36 29.67
C ASN A 91 35.84 10.09 29.29
N GLY A 92 36.08 9.08 28.44
CA GLY A 92 37.42 8.77 27.95
C GLY A 92 38.45 8.44 29.03
N GLY A 93 38.04 7.84 30.16
CA GLY A 93 38.94 7.46 31.27
C GLY A 93 39.26 8.57 32.28
N GLN A 94 38.73 9.80 32.10
CA GLN A 94 38.79 10.85 33.12
C GLN A 94 37.46 10.94 33.89
N LYS A 95 37.54 10.86 35.22
CA LYS A 95 36.40 11.08 36.13
C LYS A 95 36.31 12.56 36.48
N SER A 96 35.19 13.18 36.11
CA SER A 96 34.81 14.53 36.54
C SER A 96 33.69 14.43 37.57
N ILE A 97 33.84 15.13 38.70
CA ILE A 97 32.81 15.18 39.75
C ILE A 97 32.10 16.52 39.62
N ARG A 98 30.80 16.48 39.31
CA ARG A 98 29.94 17.66 39.30
C ARG A 98 29.03 17.62 40.52
N THR A 99 29.18 18.59 41.40
CA THR A 99 28.25 18.80 42.52
C THR A 99 26.98 19.47 42.01
N ILE A 100 25.83 18.86 42.27
CA ILE A 100 24.51 19.35 41.85
C ILE A 100 23.61 19.37 43.09
N GLU A 101 22.96 20.50 43.34
CA GLU A 101 21.87 20.57 44.31
C GLU A 101 20.60 20.01 43.68
N THR A 102 19.94 19.08 44.35
CA THR A 102 18.67 18.50 43.90
C THR A 102 17.65 18.52 45.02
N LYS A 103 16.37 18.64 44.67
CA LYS A 103 15.28 18.52 45.64
C LYS A 103 14.91 17.06 45.79
N VAL A 104 14.93 16.56 47.02
CA VAL A 104 14.52 15.20 47.39
C VAL A 104 13.34 15.27 48.34
N ILE A 105 12.50 14.24 48.35
CA ILE A 105 11.34 14.13 49.24
C ILE A 105 11.82 14.01 50.69
N ASP A 106 11.18 14.74 51.59
CA ASP A 106 11.48 14.80 53.03
C ASP A 106 10.30 14.30 53.89
N GLU A 107 9.62 13.27 53.42
CA GLU A 107 8.58 12.57 54.16
C GLU A 107 8.38 11.15 53.68
N ASP A 108 7.70 10.34 54.50
CA ASP A 108 7.34 8.97 54.13
C ASP A 108 6.20 8.96 53.09
N VAL A 109 6.54 8.64 51.84
CA VAL A 109 5.61 8.66 50.70
C VAL A 109 4.35 7.82 50.95
N PRO A 110 4.42 6.56 51.43
CA PRO A 110 3.23 5.78 51.74
C PRO A 110 2.32 6.42 52.81
N THR A 111 2.89 7.02 53.86
CA THR A 111 2.14 7.76 54.88
C THR A 111 1.48 9.00 54.30
N ALA A 112 2.23 9.80 53.54
CA ALA A 112 1.71 11.00 52.87
C ALA A 112 0.56 10.66 51.89
N LEU A 113 0.65 9.55 51.17
CA LEU A 113 -0.41 9.07 50.27
C LEU A 113 -1.67 8.61 51.03
N TYR A 114 -1.51 7.96 52.19
CA TYR A 114 -2.65 7.64 53.07
C TYR A 114 -3.32 8.92 53.56
N GLU A 115 -2.56 9.84 54.15
CA GLU A 115 -3.07 11.12 54.65
C GLU A 115 -3.73 11.94 53.55
N PHE A 116 -3.20 11.91 52.33
CA PHE A 116 -3.78 12.55 51.18
C PHE A 116 -5.14 11.95 50.83
N ALA A 117 -5.23 10.63 50.67
CA ALA A 117 -6.47 9.95 50.33
C ALA A 117 -7.54 10.05 51.43
N SER A 118 -7.14 10.10 52.71
CA SER A 118 -8.05 10.27 53.86
C SER A 118 -8.68 11.66 53.96
N ARG A 119 -8.22 12.67 53.20
CA ARG A 119 -8.83 14.01 53.19
C ARG A 119 -10.23 14.03 52.58
N TYR A 120 -10.58 12.97 51.88
CA TYR A 120 -11.74 12.92 51.01
C TYR A 120 -12.80 11.99 51.57
N ASP A 121 -14.06 12.43 51.44
CA ASP A 121 -15.21 11.63 51.82
C ASP A 121 -15.59 10.66 50.69
N TRP A 122 -15.02 9.45 50.71
CA TRP A 122 -15.30 8.45 49.67
C TRP A 122 -16.75 7.96 49.68
N THR A 123 -17.46 8.08 50.81
CA THR A 123 -18.86 7.67 50.95
C THR A 123 -19.84 8.54 50.14
N SER A 124 -19.43 9.74 49.73
CA SER A 124 -20.20 10.61 48.83
C SER A 124 -19.94 10.35 47.34
N MET A 125 -19.01 9.45 47.01
CA MET A 125 -18.68 9.12 45.62
C MET A 125 -19.34 7.83 45.16
N PHE A 126 -19.34 6.80 46.01
CA PHE A 126 -19.92 5.49 45.72
C PHE A 126 -20.40 4.77 46.99
N GLY A 127 -21.24 3.74 46.80
CA GLY A 127 -21.85 3.00 47.90
C GLY A 127 -20.92 1.94 48.51
N VAL A 128 -21.20 1.54 49.75
CA VAL A 128 -20.40 0.54 50.48
C VAL A 128 -20.45 -0.85 49.81
N ASP A 129 -21.50 -1.14 49.07
CA ASP A 129 -21.66 -2.40 48.34
C ASP A 129 -20.87 -2.43 47.03
N ASN A 130 -20.32 -1.29 46.58
CA ASN A 130 -19.49 -1.23 45.38
C ASN A 130 -18.06 -1.72 45.67
N THR A 131 -17.51 -2.41 44.69
CA THR A 131 -16.12 -2.86 44.72
C THR A 131 -15.18 -1.81 44.10
N PHE A 132 -13.96 -1.70 44.62
CA PHE A 132 -12.97 -0.75 44.08
C PHE A 132 -11.58 -1.35 43.94
N ALA A 133 -10.73 -0.76 43.10
CA ALA A 133 -9.29 -1.07 43.09
C ALA A 133 -8.44 0.18 42.83
N ILE A 134 -7.27 0.23 43.46
CA ILE A 134 -6.28 1.29 43.27
C ILE A 134 -5.32 0.92 42.14
N ARG A 135 -5.09 1.86 41.22
CA ARG A 135 -4.08 1.78 40.16
C ARG A 135 -3.09 2.92 40.34
N LEU A 136 -1.98 2.65 41.02
CA LEU A 136 -0.89 3.60 41.20
C LEU A 136 0.12 3.50 40.06
N SER A 137 0.54 4.63 39.50
CA SER A 137 1.70 4.76 38.62
C SER A 137 2.70 5.75 39.21
N THR A 138 3.95 5.33 39.39
CA THR A 138 5.03 6.17 39.92
C THR A 138 6.04 6.54 38.85
N ASP A 139 6.58 7.75 38.89
CA ASP A 139 7.78 8.13 38.12
C ASP A 139 8.99 7.32 38.63
N LYS A 140 9.94 6.99 37.74
CA LYS A 140 11.21 6.32 38.06
C LYS A 140 12.04 7.05 39.12
N ARG A 141 11.87 8.37 39.23
CA ARG A 141 12.57 9.22 40.21
C ARG A 141 12.00 9.09 41.63
N LEU A 142 10.79 8.55 41.79
CA LEU A 142 10.15 8.35 43.07
C LEU A 142 10.52 6.97 43.64
N SER A 143 11.45 6.94 44.60
CA SER A 143 11.85 5.70 45.26
C SER A 143 10.80 5.28 46.30
N VAL A 144 9.84 4.47 45.88
CA VAL A 144 8.81 3.90 46.76
C VAL A 144 8.44 2.49 46.32
N ASN A 145 8.13 1.62 47.29
CA ASN A 145 7.50 0.34 46.95
C ASN A 145 6.06 0.60 46.47
N GLN A 146 5.85 0.48 45.16
CA GLN A 146 4.57 0.78 44.51
C GLN A 146 3.41 -0.07 45.07
N GLN A 147 3.64 -1.33 45.44
CA GLN A 147 2.60 -2.19 46.01
C GLN A 147 2.20 -1.72 47.40
N PHE A 148 3.17 -1.37 48.24
CA PHE A 148 2.89 -0.85 49.58
C PHE A 148 2.18 0.52 49.53
N ALA A 149 2.64 1.43 48.67
CA ALA A 149 1.96 2.71 48.45
C ALA A 149 0.52 2.53 47.94
N THR A 150 0.28 1.57 47.05
CA THR A 150 -1.06 1.20 46.58
C THR A 150 -1.95 0.73 47.73
N LEU A 151 -1.40 -0.12 48.62
CA LEU A 151 -2.10 -0.60 49.81
C LEU A 151 -2.50 0.56 50.73
N ARG A 152 -1.62 1.54 50.96
CA ARG A 152 -1.90 2.69 51.81
C ARG A 152 -3.05 3.56 51.29
N ILE A 153 -3.12 3.81 49.99
CA ILE A 153 -4.27 4.50 49.40
C ILE A 153 -5.55 3.68 49.59
N LYS A 154 -5.48 2.35 49.38
CA LYS A 154 -6.61 1.43 49.55
C LYS A 154 -7.13 1.43 50.99
N ASP A 155 -6.23 1.42 51.98
CA ASP A 155 -6.58 1.47 53.40
C ASP A 155 -7.29 2.79 53.73
N ALA A 156 -6.78 3.93 53.27
CA ALA A 156 -7.41 5.24 53.49
C ALA A 156 -8.86 5.31 52.96
N VAL A 157 -9.11 4.72 51.79
CA VAL A 157 -10.47 4.62 51.23
C VAL A 157 -11.35 3.72 52.12
N ALA A 158 -10.88 2.52 52.47
CA ALA A 158 -11.65 1.57 53.28
C ALA A 158 -11.95 2.09 54.69
N ASP A 159 -10.99 2.79 55.31
CA ASP A 159 -11.13 3.37 56.64
C ASP A 159 -12.14 4.51 56.66
N CYS A 160 -12.21 5.33 55.61
CA CYS A 160 -13.26 6.34 55.46
C CYS A 160 -14.68 5.74 55.54
N PHE A 161 -14.93 4.62 54.85
CA PHE A 161 -16.22 3.91 54.93
C PHE A 161 -16.44 3.27 56.31
N ASN A 162 -15.41 2.66 56.90
CA ASN A 162 -15.51 2.03 58.19
C ASN A 162 -15.86 3.04 59.29
N GLU A 163 -15.22 4.21 59.29
CA GLU A 163 -15.46 5.29 60.24
C GLU A 163 -16.87 5.88 60.13
N LYS A 164 -17.39 6.05 58.90
CA LYS A 164 -18.71 6.67 58.68
C LYS A 164 -19.89 5.72 58.71
N LEU A 165 -19.72 4.51 58.21
CA LEU A 165 -20.81 3.54 57.97
C LEU A 165 -20.64 2.23 58.76
N GLY A 166 -19.54 2.05 59.49
CA GLY A 166 -19.26 0.83 60.27
C GLY A 166 -19.02 -0.42 59.43
N LYS A 167 -18.85 -0.27 58.11
CA LYS A 167 -18.64 -1.34 57.13
C LYS A 167 -17.60 -0.91 56.11
N ARG A 168 -16.87 -1.88 55.53
CA ARG A 168 -15.84 -1.63 54.51
C ARG A 168 -16.31 -2.09 53.13
N PRO A 169 -16.03 -1.33 52.06
CA PRO A 169 -16.21 -1.81 50.70
C PRO A 169 -15.19 -2.89 50.35
N ASN A 170 -15.55 -3.78 49.44
CA ASN A 170 -14.69 -4.86 48.98
C ASN A 170 -13.76 -4.43 47.85
N VAL A 171 -12.64 -5.14 47.68
CA VAL A 171 -11.71 -4.96 46.56
C VAL A 171 -11.85 -6.12 45.59
N ASP A 172 -11.98 -5.82 44.30
CA ASP A 172 -12.05 -6.81 43.22
C ASP A 172 -10.97 -6.55 42.16
N LYS A 173 -10.60 -7.58 41.40
CA LYS A 173 -9.74 -7.46 40.21
C LYS A 173 -10.45 -6.78 39.04
N SER A 174 -11.77 -6.94 38.96
CA SER A 174 -12.70 -6.29 38.02
C SER A 174 -13.69 -5.44 38.81
N PRO A 175 -13.21 -4.33 39.42
CA PRO A 175 -14.02 -3.54 40.35
C PRO A 175 -15.06 -2.68 39.62
N ASP A 176 -16.08 -2.26 40.36
CA ASP A 176 -17.03 -1.24 39.92
C ASP A 176 -16.32 0.11 39.69
N PHE A 177 -15.33 0.43 40.54
CA PHE A 177 -14.49 1.63 40.43
C PHE A 177 -13.00 1.35 40.37
N HIS A 178 -12.33 2.02 39.43
CA HIS A 178 -10.89 2.23 39.51
C HIS A 178 -10.58 3.61 40.07
N ILE A 179 -9.75 3.65 41.11
CA ILE A 179 -9.13 4.89 41.59
C ILE A 179 -7.70 4.91 41.07
N TYR A 180 -7.42 5.85 40.18
CA TYR A 180 -6.09 6.04 39.63
C TYR A 180 -5.31 7.01 40.48
N ALA A 181 -4.09 6.61 40.82
CA ALA A 181 -3.13 7.46 41.49
C ALA A 181 -1.90 7.64 40.59
N HIS A 182 -1.43 8.87 40.44
CA HIS A 182 -0.16 9.14 39.80
C HIS A 182 0.75 9.90 40.77
N ALA A 183 1.95 9.39 41.01
CA ALA A 183 2.89 10.04 41.92
C ALA A 183 4.25 10.27 41.24
N THR A 184 4.73 11.51 41.30
CA THR A 184 6.05 11.93 40.87
C THR A 184 6.94 12.23 42.09
N ASN A 185 8.17 12.69 41.86
CA ASN A 185 9.02 13.19 42.93
C ASN A 185 8.58 14.57 43.49
N GLU A 186 7.53 15.16 42.93
CA GLU A 186 7.02 16.49 43.30
C GLU A 186 5.62 16.42 43.90
N LEU A 187 4.70 15.67 43.28
CA LEU A 187 3.31 15.62 43.70
C LEU A 187 2.66 14.25 43.45
N ALA A 188 1.54 14.01 44.10
CA ALA A 188 0.63 12.91 43.87
C ALA A 188 -0.76 13.41 43.46
N GLU A 189 -1.41 12.72 42.55
CA GLU A 189 -2.74 13.05 42.02
C GLU A 189 -3.65 11.83 42.17
N LEU A 190 -4.91 12.07 42.55
CA LEU A 190 -5.95 11.05 42.62
C LEU A 190 -7.05 11.33 41.61
N TYR A 191 -7.54 10.28 40.96
CA TYR A 191 -8.63 10.32 40.00
C TYR A 191 -9.59 9.16 40.21
N LEU A 192 -10.88 9.39 39.96
CA LEU A 192 -11.89 8.35 39.86
C LEU A 192 -12.16 8.03 38.38
N ASP A 193 -12.09 6.78 37.97
CA ASP A 193 -12.37 6.37 36.59
C ASP A 193 -13.87 6.21 36.36
N LEU A 194 -14.45 7.14 35.60
CA LEU A 194 -15.85 7.07 35.23
C LEU A 194 -16.08 6.27 33.96
N SER A 195 -15.06 6.14 33.10
CA SER A 195 -15.16 5.39 31.85
C SER A 195 -15.06 3.87 32.01
N GLY A 196 -14.55 3.38 33.15
CA GLY A 196 -14.44 1.94 33.46
C GLY A 196 -13.40 1.23 32.60
N THR A 197 -13.73 0.22 31.79
CA THR A 197 -12.73 -0.35 30.86
C THR A 197 -12.31 0.68 29.80
N SER A 198 -11.13 0.51 29.19
CA SER A 198 -10.64 1.54 28.26
C SER A 198 -11.49 1.64 26.99
N LEU A 199 -11.79 2.88 26.58
CA LEU A 199 -12.58 3.21 25.38
C LEU A 199 -11.93 2.76 24.08
N HIS A 200 -10.65 2.35 24.10
CA HIS A 200 -9.97 1.90 22.88
C HIS A 200 -10.46 0.54 22.32
N LYS A 201 -11.20 -0.24 23.12
CA LYS A 201 -11.66 -1.59 22.74
C LYS A 201 -13.06 -1.54 22.12
N ARG A 202 -13.14 -1.72 20.79
CA ARG A 202 -14.38 -1.51 20.01
C ARG A 202 -15.15 -2.80 19.75
N GLY A 203 -14.60 -3.95 20.17
CA GLY A 203 -15.29 -5.24 20.11
C GLY A 203 -15.35 -5.91 18.73
N TYR A 204 -15.14 -5.21 17.61
CA TYR A 204 -15.24 -5.79 16.27
C TYR A 204 -14.04 -6.65 15.83
N ARG A 205 -12.90 -6.57 16.53
CA ARG A 205 -11.67 -7.28 16.14
C ARG A 205 -11.75 -8.76 16.50
N VAL A 206 -12.34 -9.56 15.61
CA VAL A 206 -12.51 -11.01 15.74
C VAL A 206 -11.45 -11.82 14.99
N ALA A 207 -10.73 -11.18 14.05
CA ALA A 207 -9.63 -11.78 13.31
C ALA A 207 -8.41 -10.85 13.29
N ASN A 208 -7.22 -11.41 13.55
CA ASN A 208 -5.97 -10.67 13.62
C ASN A 208 -5.04 -11.03 12.46
N THR A 209 -4.16 -10.10 12.12
CA THR A 209 -2.98 -10.33 11.29
C THR A 209 -1.73 -10.10 12.13
N ASP A 210 -0.55 -10.31 11.56
CA ASP A 210 0.70 -9.90 12.19
C ASP A 210 0.69 -8.38 12.45
N ALA A 211 1.05 -7.98 13.68
CA ALA A 211 1.21 -6.60 14.14
C ALA A 211 0.07 -5.61 13.78
N PRO A 212 -1.17 -5.80 14.28
CA PRO A 212 -2.30 -4.99 13.86
C PRO A 212 -2.34 -3.62 14.58
N LEU A 213 -2.64 -2.55 13.82
CA LEU A 213 -2.78 -1.18 14.34
C LEU A 213 -3.87 -1.10 15.41
N LYS A 214 -3.65 -0.37 16.51
CA LYS A 214 -4.71 -0.11 17.51
C LYS A 214 -5.78 0.83 16.94
N GLU A 215 -7.03 0.62 17.30
CA GLU A 215 -8.18 1.38 16.80
C GLU A 215 -8.07 2.88 17.16
N ASN A 216 -7.64 3.22 18.37
CA ASN A 216 -7.51 4.62 18.79
C ASN A 216 -6.41 5.36 18.02
N LEU A 217 -5.31 4.68 17.72
CA LEU A 217 -4.27 5.20 16.85
C LEU A 217 -4.81 5.37 15.42
N ALA A 218 -5.52 4.37 14.88
CA ALA A 218 -6.15 4.47 13.56
C ALA A 218 -7.07 5.70 13.43
N SER A 219 -7.95 5.93 14.42
CA SER A 219 -8.83 7.12 14.43
C SER A 219 -8.04 8.42 14.55
N ALA A 220 -7.00 8.47 15.40
CA ALA A 220 -6.15 9.66 15.52
C ALA A 220 -5.46 10.02 14.20
N LEU A 221 -4.96 9.02 13.46
CA LEU A 221 -4.34 9.21 12.15
C LEU A 221 -5.35 9.72 11.10
N LEU A 222 -6.61 9.27 11.19
CA LEU A 222 -7.69 9.79 10.35
C LEU A 222 -8.04 11.25 10.70
N TYR A 223 -8.00 11.64 11.98
CA TYR A 223 -8.14 13.05 12.38
C TYR A 223 -7.01 13.93 11.81
N GLU A 224 -5.76 13.46 11.87
CA GLU A 224 -4.60 14.13 11.26
C GLU A 224 -4.75 14.30 9.74
N CYS A 225 -5.41 13.35 9.07
CA CYS A 225 -5.76 13.45 7.65
C CYS A 225 -7.02 14.27 7.37
N GLN A 226 -7.58 14.95 8.38
CA GLN A 226 -8.80 15.74 8.26
C GLN A 226 -10.02 14.94 7.77
N TRP A 227 -10.04 13.62 7.98
CA TRP A 227 -11.12 12.71 7.56
C TRP A 227 -12.50 13.16 8.05
N HIS A 228 -12.55 13.68 9.28
CA HIS A 228 -13.74 14.17 9.96
C HIS A 228 -14.44 15.34 9.24
N LYS A 229 -13.75 16.08 8.35
CA LYS A 229 -14.36 17.15 7.56
C LYS A 229 -15.30 16.64 6.47
N GLY A 230 -15.20 15.36 6.10
CA GLY A 230 -16.07 14.74 5.11
C GLY A 230 -15.81 15.15 3.66
N GLU A 231 -14.66 15.78 3.37
CA GLU A 231 -14.29 16.21 2.02
C GLU A 231 -13.79 15.06 1.13
N HIS A 232 -13.22 14.03 1.73
CA HIS A 232 -12.71 12.88 0.99
C HIS A 232 -13.84 12.00 0.46
N THR A 233 -13.78 11.71 -0.84
CA THR A 233 -14.78 10.93 -1.57
C THR A 233 -14.34 9.48 -1.80
N ALA A 234 -13.15 9.10 -1.34
CA ALA A 234 -12.78 7.71 -1.22
C ALA A 234 -11.80 7.46 -0.07
N ILE A 235 -11.79 6.24 0.44
CA ILE A 235 -10.77 5.72 1.36
C ILE A 235 -10.11 4.49 0.71
N ILE A 236 -8.78 4.53 0.60
CA ILE A 236 -8.00 3.50 -0.08
C ILE A 236 -6.88 3.03 0.86
N ASP A 237 -6.89 1.75 1.21
CA ASP A 237 -5.79 1.10 1.93
C ASP A 237 -5.18 -0.01 1.06
N PRO A 238 -4.04 0.23 0.39
CA PRO A 238 -3.41 -0.74 -0.51
C PRO A 238 -2.69 -1.91 0.18
N MET A 239 -2.55 -1.87 1.52
CA MET A 239 -1.96 -2.93 2.35
C MET A 239 -2.74 -3.02 3.67
N CYS A 240 -4.01 -3.43 3.55
CA CYS A 240 -5.01 -3.20 4.58
C CYS A 240 -4.86 -4.07 5.84
N GLY A 241 -4.09 -5.16 5.78
CA GLY A 241 -3.94 -6.08 6.90
C GLY A 241 -5.32 -6.55 7.40
N SER A 242 -5.57 -6.41 8.71
CA SER A 242 -6.85 -6.72 9.33
C SER A 242 -7.97 -5.69 9.09
N GLY A 243 -7.72 -4.63 8.31
CA GLY A 243 -8.73 -3.64 7.91
C GLY A 243 -9.04 -2.54 8.93
N THR A 244 -8.18 -2.30 9.92
CA THR A 244 -8.46 -1.34 11.01
C THR A 244 -8.70 0.09 10.50
N LEU A 245 -7.87 0.58 9.56
CA LEU A 245 -8.01 1.94 9.01
C LEU A 245 -9.34 2.11 8.25
N ILE A 246 -9.68 1.15 7.39
CA ILE A 246 -10.94 1.12 6.63
C ILE A 246 -12.14 1.07 7.58
N THR A 247 -12.08 0.20 8.59
CA THR A 247 -13.17 0.02 9.56
C THR A 247 -13.39 1.31 10.36
N GLU A 248 -12.33 1.90 10.92
CA GLU A 248 -12.46 3.16 11.67
C GLU A 248 -12.94 4.32 10.78
N ALA A 249 -12.45 4.42 9.53
CA ALA A 249 -12.88 5.47 8.61
C ALA A 249 -14.39 5.41 8.32
N LEU A 250 -14.92 4.22 8.09
CA LEU A 250 -16.35 4.01 7.81
C LEU A 250 -17.20 4.19 9.08
N LEU A 251 -16.73 3.73 10.25
CA LEU A 251 -17.39 3.99 11.52
C LEU A 251 -17.43 5.50 11.84
N MET A 252 -16.37 6.24 11.52
CA MET A 252 -16.34 7.71 11.66
C MET A 252 -17.34 8.38 10.70
N LYS A 253 -17.35 7.99 9.42
CA LYS A 253 -18.26 8.54 8.40
C LYS A 253 -19.73 8.28 8.72
N THR A 254 -20.03 7.20 9.44
CA THR A 254 -21.38 6.88 9.92
C THR A 254 -21.71 7.46 11.29
N ALA A 255 -20.78 8.16 11.94
CA ALA A 255 -20.91 8.65 13.32
C ALA A 255 -21.32 7.53 14.30
N TYR A 256 -20.73 6.34 14.16
CA TYR A 256 -21.01 5.22 15.05
C TYR A 256 -20.61 5.54 16.51
N PRO A 257 -21.50 5.37 17.51
CA PRO A 257 -21.19 5.59 18.92
C PRO A 257 -20.44 4.37 19.50
N VAL A 258 -19.11 4.37 19.40
CA VAL A 258 -18.23 3.27 19.85
C VAL A 258 -18.43 2.87 21.33
N GLY A 259 -18.92 3.78 22.17
CA GLY A 259 -19.22 3.50 23.58
C GLY A 259 -20.39 2.55 23.79
N ILE A 260 -21.24 2.31 22.79
CA ILE A 260 -22.42 1.46 22.96
C ILE A 260 -22.09 -0.05 22.98
N ASP A 261 -20.94 -0.44 22.44
CA ASP A 261 -20.48 -1.83 22.47
C ASP A 261 -20.00 -2.28 23.85
N LYS A 262 -19.73 -1.32 24.73
CA LYS A 262 -19.38 -1.59 26.13
C LYS A 262 -20.62 -2.02 26.91
N LYS A 263 -20.46 -3.04 27.74
CA LYS A 263 -21.50 -3.45 28.68
C LYS A 263 -21.67 -2.37 29.75
N ALA A 264 -22.85 -2.29 30.35
CA ALA A 264 -23.07 -1.38 31.47
C ALA A 264 -22.06 -1.60 32.62
N SER A 265 -21.74 -2.86 32.94
CA SER A 265 -20.73 -3.22 33.93
C SER A 265 -19.31 -2.75 33.59
N ASP A 266 -19.07 -2.35 32.33
CA ASP A 266 -17.76 -1.89 31.89
C ASP A 266 -17.59 -0.38 32.06
N PHE A 267 -18.61 0.37 32.47
CA PHE A 267 -18.55 1.81 32.70
C PHE A 267 -18.61 2.12 34.20
N GLY A 268 -17.62 2.84 34.71
CA GLY A 268 -17.56 3.21 36.13
C GLY A 268 -18.67 4.18 36.54
N PHE A 269 -19.17 5.01 35.61
CA PHE A 269 -20.23 5.95 35.92
C PHE A 269 -21.55 5.29 36.33
N TYR A 270 -21.85 4.03 35.96
CA TYR A 270 -23.10 3.39 36.40
C TYR A 270 -23.18 3.20 37.92
N HIS A 271 -22.04 3.20 38.59
CA HIS A 271 -21.93 3.07 40.04
C HIS A 271 -21.76 4.43 40.73
N TRP A 272 -21.68 5.51 39.96
CA TRP A 272 -21.43 6.87 40.46
C TRP A 272 -22.73 7.53 40.91
N GLN A 273 -22.72 8.16 42.09
CA GLN A 273 -23.93 8.73 42.70
C GLN A 273 -24.63 9.80 41.84
N TYR A 274 -23.90 10.45 40.93
CA TYR A 274 -24.43 11.51 40.05
C TYR A 274 -24.83 11.01 38.65
N HIS A 275 -24.88 9.69 38.45
CA HIS A 275 -25.32 9.10 37.19
C HIS A 275 -26.82 9.33 36.95
N ASP A 276 -27.14 9.91 35.80
CA ASP A 276 -28.48 9.98 35.24
C ASP A 276 -28.63 8.94 34.11
N ASP A 277 -29.30 7.82 34.40
CA ASP A 277 -29.57 6.75 33.42
C ASP A 277 -30.53 7.24 32.32
N ASN A 278 -31.55 8.05 32.64
CA ASN A 278 -32.51 8.53 31.65
C ASN A 278 -31.83 9.42 30.59
N LEU A 279 -30.94 10.31 31.03
CA LEU A 279 -30.13 11.13 30.13
C LEU A 279 -29.21 10.25 29.26
N TRP A 280 -28.52 9.28 29.86
CA TRP A 280 -27.68 8.34 29.10
C TRP A 280 -28.48 7.57 28.04
N GLN A 281 -29.61 6.97 28.41
CA GLN A 281 -30.48 6.23 27.49
C GLN A 281 -30.95 7.14 26.34
N THR A 282 -31.33 8.38 26.64
CA THR A 282 -31.78 9.35 25.64
C THR A 282 -30.68 9.68 24.63
N LEU A 283 -29.46 9.94 25.12
CA LEU A 283 -28.30 10.23 24.27
C LEU A 283 -27.87 9.00 23.44
N ALA A 284 -27.85 7.82 24.04
CA ALA A 284 -27.52 6.57 23.35
C ALA A 284 -28.52 6.24 22.24
N ASN A 285 -29.82 6.37 22.50
CA ASN A 285 -30.87 6.16 21.49
C ASN A 285 -30.77 7.17 20.35
N THR A 286 -30.50 8.44 20.66
CA THR A 286 -30.28 9.49 19.65
C THR A 286 -29.08 9.18 18.78
N ALA A 287 -27.98 8.73 19.41
CA ALA A 287 -26.76 8.35 18.71
C ALA A 287 -26.97 7.17 17.75
N LEU A 288 -27.67 6.12 18.19
CA LEU A 288 -28.01 4.98 17.35
C LEU A 288 -28.88 5.37 16.15
N ASN A 289 -29.89 6.21 16.37
CA ASN A 289 -30.76 6.67 15.29
C ASN A 289 -29.97 7.49 14.25
N ASN A 290 -29.06 8.35 14.69
CA ASN A 290 -28.16 9.10 13.80
C ASN A 290 -27.23 8.17 13.02
N PHE A 291 -26.64 7.18 13.70
CA PHE A 291 -25.82 6.16 13.05
C PHE A 291 -26.58 5.43 11.95
N HIS A 292 -27.78 4.91 12.22
CA HIS A 292 -28.58 4.20 11.21
C HIS A 292 -28.94 5.09 10.01
N ALA A 293 -29.28 6.36 10.24
CA ALA A 293 -29.54 7.31 9.17
C ALA A 293 -28.29 7.57 8.30
N ASN A 294 -27.13 7.72 8.93
CA ASN A 294 -25.87 7.92 8.21
C ASN A 294 -25.40 6.66 7.49
N LEU A 295 -25.62 5.47 8.07
CA LEU A 295 -25.31 4.19 7.45
C LEU A 295 -26.11 3.99 6.16
N ALA A 296 -27.42 4.26 6.21
CA ALA A 296 -28.29 4.20 5.03
C ALA A 296 -27.85 5.20 3.95
N ARG A 297 -27.45 6.42 4.33
CA ARG A 297 -26.89 7.40 3.38
C ARG A 297 -25.58 6.91 2.75
N LEU A 298 -24.65 6.39 3.56
CA LEU A 298 -23.37 5.86 3.10
C LEU A 298 -23.56 4.67 2.15
N GLU A 299 -24.50 3.78 2.44
CA GLU A 299 -24.86 2.67 1.55
C GLU A 299 -25.26 3.19 0.16
N GLN A 300 -26.10 4.23 0.11
CA GLN A 300 -26.49 4.85 -1.16
C GLN A 300 -25.32 5.53 -1.88
N GLU A 301 -24.41 6.21 -1.15
CA GLU A 301 -23.19 6.79 -1.73
C GLU A 301 -22.29 5.72 -2.35
N LEU A 302 -22.12 4.57 -1.67
CA LEU A 302 -21.34 3.43 -2.15
C LEU A 302 -21.98 2.78 -3.38
N ILE A 303 -23.30 2.58 -3.38
CA ILE A 303 -24.04 1.98 -4.52
C ILE A 303 -23.95 2.86 -5.76
N LYS A 304 -24.03 4.18 -5.60
CA LYS A 304 -23.95 5.14 -6.71
C LYS A 304 -22.51 5.36 -7.20
N GLY A 305 -21.52 5.01 -6.39
CA GLY A 305 -20.11 5.32 -6.65
C GLY A 305 -19.73 6.76 -6.30
N ASP A 306 -20.59 7.49 -5.58
CA ASP A 306 -20.29 8.84 -5.05
C ASP A 306 -19.21 8.77 -3.95
N PHE A 307 -19.13 7.61 -3.28
CA PHE A 307 -18.08 7.27 -2.33
C PHE A 307 -17.50 5.90 -2.62
N ILE A 308 -16.17 5.74 -2.48
CA ILE A 308 -15.49 4.45 -2.68
C ILE A 308 -14.72 4.05 -1.43
N ALA A 309 -14.86 2.78 -1.01
CA ALA A 309 -14.01 2.17 0.02
C ALA A 309 -13.26 0.99 -0.59
N LEU A 310 -11.93 1.08 -0.66
CA LEU A 310 -11.06 0.11 -1.30
C LEU A 310 -10.01 -0.40 -0.30
N ALA A 311 -10.01 -1.72 -0.07
CA ALA A 311 -9.07 -2.39 0.82
C ALA A 311 -8.37 -3.52 0.06
N LEU A 312 -7.05 -3.41 -0.09
CA LEU A 312 -6.24 -4.37 -0.83
C LEU A 312 -5.14 -4.93 0.07
N ASP A 313 -4.79 -6.19 -0.13
CA ASP A 313 -3.61 -6.78 0.49
C ASP A 313 -3.07 -7.92 -0.38
N ALA A 314 -1.75 -8.10 -0.43
CA ALA A 314 -1.16 -9.23 -1.14
C ALA A 314 -1.51 -10.57 -0.46
N ASN A 315 -1.69 -10.55 0.87
CA ASN A 315 -1.95 -11.71 1.68
C ASN A 315 -3.46 -12.03 1.75
N ALA A 316 -3.85 -13.19 1.23
CA ALA A 316 -5.23 -13.66 1.29
C ALA A 316 -5.78 -13.77 2.72
N HIS A 317 -4.94 -14.09 3.71
CA HIS A 317 -5.32 -14.15 5.12
C HIS A 317 -5.69 -12.76 5.66
N ALA A 318 -4.95 -11.72 5.28
CA ALA A 318 -5.24 -10.34 5.66
C ALA A 318 -6.61 -9.90 5.13
N VAL A 319 -6.87 -10.09 3.84
CA VAL A 319 -8.18 -9.77 3.23
C VAL A 319 -9.33 -10.49 3.92
N ARG A 320 -9.16 -11.79 4.23
CA ARG A 320 -10.16 -12.56 5.01
C ARG A 320 -10.37 -12.01 6.42
N ALA A 321 -9.30 -11.58 7.10
CA ALA A 321 -9.40 -10.97 8.41
C ALA A 321 -10.12 -9.61 8.36
N CYS A 322 -9.80 -8.78 7.37
CA CYS A 322 -10.51 -7.52 7.09
C CYS A 322 -12.00 -7.75 6.88
N HIS A 323 -12.39 -8.71 6.03
CA HIS A 323 -13.79 -9.05 5.81
C HIS A 323 -14.50 -9.50 7.11
N LYS A 324 -13.87 -10.38 7.90
CA LYS A 324 -14.43 -10.84 9.18
C LYS A 324 -14.61 -9.69 10.18
N ASN A 325 -13.67 -8.76 10.25
CA ASN A 325 -13.76 -7.60 11.14
C ASN A 325 -14.84 -6.60 10.69
N LEU A 326 -15.00 -6.38 9.38
CA LEU A 326 -16.11 -5.58 8.85
C LEU A 326 -17.47 -6.21 9.19
N MET A 327 -17.61 -7.53 9.00
CA MET A 327 -18.82 -8.28 9.37
C MET A 327 -19.13 -8.28 10.87
N ALA A 328 -18.09 -8.30 11.71
CA ALA A 328 -18.24 -8.24 13.17
C ALA A 328 -18.46 -6.81 13.71
N SER A 329 -18.30 -5.80 12.86
CA SER A 329 -18.60 -4.41 13.19
C SER A 329 -20.04 -4.05 12.84
N ALA A 330 -20.48 -2.85 13.24
CA ALA A 330 -21.77 -2.31 12.84
C ALA A 330 -21.91 -2.02 11.33
N LEU A 331 -20.85 -2.23 10.55
CA LEU A 331 -20.81 -1.99 9.09
C LEU A 331 -21.24 -3.21 8.26
N ALA A 332 -21.63 -4.33 8.88
CA ALA A 332 -22.09 -5.52 8.16
C ALA A 332 -23.09 -5.23 7.02
N PRO A 333 -24.08 -4.31 7.15
CA PRO A 333 -25.00 -4.00 6.06
C PRO A 333 -24.34 -3.43 4.80
N ILE A 334 -23.24 -2.68 4.93
CA ILE A 334 -22.56 -2.03 3.80
C ILE A 334 -21.29 -2.75 3.33
N ALA A 335 -20.85 -3.77 4.06
CA ALA A 335 -19.56 -4.39 3.82
C ALA A 335 -19.46 -5.11 2.46
N GLN A 336 -20.58 -5.54 1.88
CA GLN A 336 -20.64 -6.02 0.48
C GLN A 336 -20.31 -4.94 -0.57
N HIS A 337 -20.41 -3.67 -0.20
CA HIS A 337 -20.09 -2.52 -1.05
C HIS A 337 -18.68 -1.98 -0.80
N VAL A 338 -17.96 -2.48 0.20
CA VAL A 338 -16.52 -2.24 0.35
C VAL A 338 -15.81 -3.17 -0.61
N ARG A 339 -14.95 -2.63 -1.48
CA ARG A 339 -14.17 -3.43 -2.43
C ARG A 339 -12.95 -4.01 -1.73
N LEU A 340 -13.02 -5.31 -1.40
CA LEU A 340 -11.94 -6.07 -0.80
C LEU A 340 -11.32 -7.00 -1.85
N GLU A 341 -10.03 -6.86 -2.15
CA GLU A 341 -9.34 -7.78 -3.07
C GLU A 341 -7.99 -8.25 -2.54
N GLN A 342 -7.69 -9.54 -2.78
CA GLN A 342 -6.32 -10.02 -2.68
C GLN A 342 -5.54 -9.52 -3.90
N ARG A 343 -4.65 -8.56 -3.69
CA ARG A 343 -3.93 -7.88 -4.75
C ARG A 343 -2.59 -7.37 -4.25
N SER A 344 -1.51 -7.75 -4.94
CA SER A 344 -0.22 -7.13 -4.69
C SER A 344 -0.20 -5.69 -5.19
N LEU A 345 0.63 -4.86 -4.56
CA LEU A 345 0.83 -3.47 -4.95
C LEU A 345 1.22 -3.31 -6.44
N ALA A 346 1.98 -4.26 -7.00
CA ALA A 346 2.36 -4.31 -8.42
C ALA A 346 1.17 -4.29 -9.41
N SER A 347 0.02 -4.79 -8.97
CA SER A 347 -1.20 -4.93 -9.77
C SER A 347 -2.30 -3.93 -9.38
N THR A 348 -2.01 -3.00 -8.47
CA THR A 348 -3.02 -2.07 -7.92
C THR A 348 -3.38 -0.94 -8.89
N LYS A 349 -2.47 -0.57 -9.80
CA LYS A 349 -2.69 0.50 -10.77
C LYS A 349 -4.00 0.35 -11.57
N GLU A 350 -4.31 -0.86 -12.02
CA GLU A 350 -5.54 -1.15 -12.79
C GLU A 350 -6.81 -0.80 -12.02
N VAL A 351 -6.85 -1.15 -10.73
CA VAL A 351 -7.98 -0.88 -9.83
C VAL A 351 -8.09 0.61 -9.53
N LEU A 352 -6.95 1.30 -9.34
CA LEU A 352 -6.96 2.74 -9.09
C LEU A 352 -7.49 3.54 -10.28
N MET A 353 -7.22 3.10 -11.51
CA MET A 353 -7.73 3.74 -12.73
C MET A 353 -9.26 3.70 -12.83
N GLU A 354 -9.91 2.76 -12.16
CA GLU A 354 -11.38 2.65 -12.11
C GLU A 354 -11.99 3.63 -11.08
N ILE A 355 -11.19 4.26 -10.22
CA ILE A 355 -11.66 5.19 -9.21
C ILE A 355 -12.05 6.51 -9.88
N ASN A 356 -13.35 6.79 -9.90
CA ASN A 356 -13.91 8.00 -10.49
C ASN A 356 -14.51 8.95 -9.43
N THR A 357 -13.76 9.18 -8.35
CA THR A 357 -14.14 10.08 -7.24
C THR A 357 -13.25 11.31 -7.23
N ALA A 358 -13.76 12.46 -6.75
CA ALA A 358 -13.07 13.74 -6.88
C ALA A 358 -11.84 13.93 -5.96
N TYR A 359 -11.80 13.25 -4.81
CA TYR A 359 -10.79 13.49 -3.77
C TYR A 359 -10.55 12.26 -2.87
N PRO A 360 -9.83 11.24 -3.35
CA PRO A 360 -9.46 10.06 -2.57
C PRO A 360 -8.43 10.38 -1.47
N LEU A 361 -8.54 9.67 -0.34
CA LEU A 361 -7.50 9.52 0.67
C LEU A 361 -6.89 8.12 0.57
N VAL A 362 -5.59 8.06 0.29
CA VAL A 362 -4.80 6.82 0.44
C VAL A 362 -4.20 6.82 1.84
N ILE A 363 -4.57 5.85 2.69
CA ILE A 363 -4.00 5.70 4.03
C ILE A 363 -3.62 4.24 4.28
N THR A 364 -2.41 4.00 4.78
CA THR A 364 -1.96 2.62 4.99
C THR A 364 -0.89 2.49 6.07
N ASN A 365 -0.77 1.27 6.59
CA ASN A 365 0.25 0.86 7.53
C ASN A 365 1.12 -0.26 6.90
N PRO A 366 2.12 0.09 6.07
CA PRO A 366 2.99 -0.88 5.41
C PRO A 366 3.84 -1.68 6.42
N PRO A 367 4.43 -2.81 5.99
CA PRO A 367 5.37 -3.55 6.82
C PRO A 367 6.64 -2.72 7.15
N TYR A 368 7.12 -2.84 8.38
CA TYR A 368 8.26 -2.07 8.89
C TYR A 368 9.65 -2.73 8.72
N GLY A 369 9.71 -4.00 8.32
CA GLY A 369 10.95 -4.75 8.09
C GLY A 369 11.76 -5.11 9.34
N GLU A 370 11.10 -5.43 10.46
CA GLU A 370 11.76 -5.80 11.72
C GLU A 370 12.37 -7.22 11.72
N ARG A 371 12.13 -8.03 10.67
CA ARG A 371 12.76 -9.35 10.53
C ARG A 371 14.17 -9.21 9.94
N LEU A 372 15.14 -9.94 10.50
CA LEU A 372 16.53 -9.95 10.05
C LEU A 372 16.62 -10.25 8.55
N GLY A 373 17.19 -9.34 7.77
CA GLY A 373 17.40 -9.48 6.31
C GLY A 373 16.40 -8.71 5.43
N GLU A 374 15.37 -8.07 6.00
CA GLU A 374 14.34 -7.36 5.23
C GLU A 374 14.59 -5.85 5.06
N SER A 375 15.53 -5.26 5.80
CA SER A 375 15.75 -3.80 5.87
C SER A 375 16.04 -3.14 4.53
N ASP A 376 16.82 -3.79 3.67
CA ASP A 376 17.38 -3.18 2.45
C ASP A 376 16.34 -2.98 1.34
N PHE A 377 15.16 -3.58 1.46
CA PHE A 377 14.07 -3.47 0.48
C PHE A 377 12.82 -2.75 1.01
N ILE A 378 12.75 -2.40 2.29
CA ILE A 378 11.64 -1.60 2.83
C ILE A 378 11.61 -0.20 2.20
N LYS A 379 12.73 0.51 2.17
CA LYS A 379 12.79 1.84 1.55
C LYS A 379 12.36 1.81 0.06
N PRO A 380 12.83 0.86 -0.76
CA PRO A 380 12.26 0.61 -2.10
C PRO A 380 10.75 0.38 -2.12
N LEU A 381 10.20 -0.44 -1.22
CA LEU A 381 8.76 -0.70 -1.14
C LEU A 381 7.96 0.58 -0.88
N TYR A 382 8.41 1.41 0.06
CA TYR A 382 7.77 2.70 0.36
C TYR A 382 7.84 3.67 -0.83
N HIS A 383 8.97 3.70 -1.52
CA HIS A 383 9.14 4.52 -2.71
C HIS A 383 8.18 4.05 -3.82
N GLY A 384 8.11 2.72 -4.03
CA GLY A 384 7.23 2.08 -4.98
C GLY A 384 5.75 2.32 -4.69
N LEU A 385 5.34 2.17 -3.42
CA LEU A 385 4.00 2.51 -2.94
C LEU A 385 3.61 3.93 -3.36
N GLY A 386 4.45 4.90 -3.05
CA GLY A 386 4.21 6.29 -3.43
C GLY A 386 4.04 6.48 -4.94
N LEU A 387 4.97 5.94 -5.73
CA LEU A 387 4.96 6.07 -7.19
C LEU A 387 3.73 5.39 -7.83
N ILE A 388 3.39 4.18 -7.40
CA ILE A 388 2.25 3.41 -7.93
C ILE A 388 0.92 4.09 -7.59
N MET A 389 0.76 4.62 -6.37
CA MET A 389 -0.44 5.36 -5.98
C MET A 389 -0.58 6.66 -6.79
N ALA A 390 0.50 7.43 -6.92
CA ALA A 390 0.49 8.66 -7.70
C ALA A 390 0.18 8.41 -9.19
N ASP A 391 0.74 7.35 -9.77
CA ASP A 391 0.48 6.99 -11.16
C ASP A 391 -0.94 6.45 -11.38
N GLY A 392 -1.44 5.60 -10.48
CA GLY A 392 -2.79 5.04 -10.55
C GLY A 392 -3.92 6.04 -10.30
N LEU A 393 -3.66 7.13 -9.58
CA LEU A 393 -4.64 8.18 -9.25
C LEU A 393 -4.45 9.47 -10.07
N ARG A 394 -3.50 9.51 -11.01
CA ARG A 394 -3.21 10.73 -11.79
C ARG A 394 -4.43 11.30 -12.48
N HIS A 395 -5.29 10.45 -13.04
CA HIS A 395 -6.50 10.89 -13.76
C HIS A 395 -7.50 11.62 -12.87
N VAL A 396 -7.42 11.43 -11.54
CA VAL A 396 -8.23 12.17 -10.56
C VAL A 396 -7.71 13.59 -10.36
N GLY A 397 -6.40 13.80 -10.48
CA GLY A 397 -5.74 15.11 -10.37
C GLY A 397 -5.62 15.69 -8.96
N ARG A 398 -6.38 15.18 -7.98
CA ARG A 398 -6.29 15.56 -6.56
C ARG A 398 -6.44 14.33 -5.67
N ALA A 399 -5.48 14.09 -4.79
CA ALA A 399 -5.53 13.00 -3.82
C ALA A 399 -4.62 13.32 -2.63
N ASP A 400 -4.96 12.80 -1.45
CA ASP A 400 -4.07 12.85 -0.28
C ASP A 400 -3.52 11.45 0.01
N MET A 401 -2.32 11.42 0.57
CA MET A 401 -1.64 10.19 0.97
C MET A 401 -1.16 10.31 2.40
N ALA A 402 -1.28 9.21 3.15
CA ALA A 402 -0.91 9.11 4.56
C ALA A 402 -0.32 7.72 4.86
N VAL A 403 0.91 7.66 5.37
CA VAL A 403 1.66 6.40 5.51
C VAL A 403 2.41 6.36 6.84
N LEU A 404 2.34 5.21 7.52
CA LEU A 404 3.17 4.93 8.70
C LEU A 404 4.51 4.32 8.31
N ALA A 405 5.60 4.74 8.95
CA ALA A 405 6.93 4.20 8.78
C ALA A 405 7.65 4.04 10.12
N SER A 406 8.44 2.98 10.29
CA SER A 406 9.37 2.83 11.42
C SER A 406 10.55 3.79 11.34
N HIS A 407 10.93 4.22 10.13
CA HIS A 407 12.04 5.15 9.89
C HIS A 407 11.59 6.31 9.00
N ILE A 408 12.01 7.53 9.37
CA ILE A 408 11.67 8.75 8.64
C ILE A 408 12.14 8.72 7.18
N GLU A 409 13.30 8.09 6.92
CA GLU A 409 13.87 7.96 5.58
C GLU A 409 13.00 7.16 4.60
N HIS A 410 12.18 6.24 5.12
CA HIS A 410 11.23 5.49 4.29
C HIS A 410 10.11 6.44 3.84
N ALA A 411 9.58 7.23 4.77
CA ALA A 411 8.56 8.22 4.51
C ALA A 411 9.05 9.39 3.62
N ASP A 412 10.36 9.72 3.65
CA ASP A 412 10.97 10.73 2.78
C ASP A 412 10.90 10.38 1.28
N THR A 413 10.70 9.10 0.94
CA THR A 413 10.56 8.66 -0.46
C THR A 413 9.17 8.93 -1.06
N LEU A 414 8.17 9.22 -0.23
CA LEU A 414 6.79 9.38 -0.67
C LEU A 414 6.62 10.66 -1.51
N PRO A 415 5.80 10.63 -2.58
CA PRO A 415 5.53 11.79 -3.42
C PRO A 415 4.47 12.66 -2.76
N ILE A 416 4.77 13.23 -1.58
CA ILE A 416 3.87 14.15 -0.88
C ILE A 416 4.40 15.58 -1.01
N SER A 417 3.53 16.49 -1.41
CA SER A 417 3.78 17.93 -1.44
C SER A 417 3.70 18.50 -0.03
N LYS A 418 4.76 19.19 0.42
CA LYS A 418 4.83 19.83 1.76
C LYS A 418 4.36 18.86 2.88
N PRO A 419 5.04 17.72 3.07
CA PRO A 419 4.58 16.67 3.96
C PRO A 419 4.52 17.15 5.42
N ASN A 420 3.44 16.81 6.10
CA ASN A 420 3.36 16.86 7.55
C ASN A 420 3.86 15.54 8.13
N THR A 421 4.43 15.58 9.33
CA THR A 421 4.94 14.38 10.00
C THR A 421 4.58 14.40 11.49
N LEU A 422 3.81 13.39 11.91
CA LEU A 422 3.53 13.10 13.32
C LEU A 422 4.42 11.96 13.80
N LYS A 423 5.13 12.15 14.92
CA LYS A 423 5.81 11.05 15.62
C LYS A 423 4.87 10.49 16.67
N CYS A 424 4.57 9.19 16.59
CA CYS A 424 3.68 8.51 17.53
C CYS A 424 4.18 7.09 17.83
N HIS A 425 3.41 6.31 18.59
CA HIS A 425 3.77 4.95 18.98
C HIS A 425 2.73 3.94 18.49
N ASN A 426 3.18 2.94 17.73
CA ASN A 426 2.38 1.76 17.40
C ASN A 426 2.81 0.60 18.32
N GLY A 427 2.12 0.45 19.45
CA GLY A 427 2.58 -0.47 20.51
C GLY A 427 3.85 0.07 21.17
N ALA A 428 4.90 -0.74 21.23
CA ALA A 428 6.20 -0.34 21.77
C ALA A 428 7.09 0.38 20.74
N LEU A 429 6.71 0.35 19.45
CA LEU A 429 7.51 0.91 18.37
C LEU A 429 7.21 2.39 18.19
N SER A 430 8.24 3.24 18.20
CA SER A 430 8.12 4.62 17.71
C SER A 430 8.02 4.63 16.19
N VAL A 431 7.00 5.28 15.67
CA VAL A 431 6.72 5.36 14.23
C VAL A 431 6.51 6.80 13.80
N TYR A 432 6.69 7.04 12.51
CA TYR A 432 6.48 8.31 11.83
C TYR A 432 5.29 8.18 10.90
N PHE A 433 4.29 9.02 11.11
CA PHE A 433 3.14 9.12 10.23
C PHE A 433 3.32 10.34 9.33
N ARG A 434 3.46 10.10 8.03
CA ARG A 434 3.65 11.16 7.04
C ARG A 434 2.41 11.29 6.16
N HIS A 435 1.90 12.50 6.04
CA HIS A 435 0.68 12.76 5.28
C HIS A 435 0.68 14.11 4.56
N GLY A 436 -0.15 14.22 3.51
CA GLY A 436 -0.38 15.44 2.74
C GLY A 436 -0.85 15.13 1.31
N ALA A 437 -0.94 16.17 0.48
CA ALA A 437 -1.35 16.05 -0.91
C ALA A 437 -0.32 15.31 -1.76
N ILE A 438 -0.78 14.42 -2.64
CA ILE A 438 0.07 13.71 -3.59
C ILE A 438 0.66 14.71 -4.60
N ASP A 439 1.98 14.65 -4.78
CA ASP A 439 2.74 15.35 -5.82
C ASP A 439 2.78 14.51 -7.11
N PHE A 440 1.76 14.66 -7.94
CA PHE A 440 1.69 13.99 -9.25
C PHE A 440 2.85 14.40 -10.18
N THR A 441 3.44 15.58 -9.98
CA THR A 441 4.52 16.09 -10.85
C THR A 441 5.78 15.27 -10.74
N LYS A 442 6.10 14.69 -9.56
CA LYS A 442 7.26 13.80 -9.40
C LYS A 442 7.23 12.63 -10.37
N THR A 443 6.07 11.99 -10.52
CA THR A 443 5.88 10.90 -11.47
C THR A 443 5.83 11.39 -12.93
N ASP A 444 5.25 12.56 -13.23
CA ASP A 444 5.31 13.15 -14.58
C ASP A 444 6.76 13.39 -15.02
N ARG A 445 7.60 13.81 -14.08
CA ARG A 445 9.02 14.09 -14.35
C ARG A 445 9.78 12.86 -14.80
N LEU A 446 9.52 11.73 -14.14
CA LEU A 446 10.11 10.43 -14.48
C LEU A 446 9.68 9.92 -15.86
N MET A 447 8.49 10.30 -16.34
CA MET A 447 7.92 9.77 -17.57
C MET A 447 8.12 10.70 -18.78
N HIS A 448 8.12 12.02 -18.59
CA HIS A 448 7.87 12.95 -19.70
C HIS A 448 8.71 14.24 -19.71
N GLU A 449 9.52 14.55 -18.68
CA GLU A 449 10.11 15.89 -18.54
C GLU A 449 11.06 16.30 -19.66
N LEU A 450 12.13 15.55 -19.91
CA LEU A 450 13.22 16.06 -20.75
C LEU A 450 13.03 15.79 -22.25
N ILE A 451 12.32 14.73 -22.63
CA ILE A 451 12.13 14.34 -24.04
C ILE A 451 10.77 14.83 -24.56
N VAL A 452 9.69 14.41 -23.89
CA VAL A 452 8.32 14.65 -24.36
C VAL A 452 7.97 16.14 -24.29
N ASN A 453 8.40 16.84 -23.25
CA ASN A 453 8.18 18.28 -23.10
C ASN A 453 9.29 19.15 -23.73
N PHE A 454 10.18 18.56 -24.54
CA PHE A 454 11.25 19.32 -25.18
C PHE A 454 10.72 20.33 -26.20
N HIS A 455 11.24 21.56 -26.14
CA HIS A 455 11.03 22.61 -27.13
C HIS A 455 12.39 23.12 -27.61
N LYS A 456 12.53 23.28 -28.93
CA LYS A 456 13.73 23.85 -29.54
C LYS A 456 13.92 25.28 -29.03
N LYS A 457 15.16 25.61 -28.66
CA LYS A 457 15.56 26.96 -28.23
C LYS A 457 16.58 27.54 -29.20
N GLU A 458 16.55 28.86 -29.34
CA GLU A 458 17.61 29.62 -29.98
C GLU A 458 18.73 29.85 -28.96
N ILE A 459 19.81 29.11 -29.12
CA ILE A 459 20.98 29.18 -28.24
C ILE A 459 22.17 29.51 -29.13
N ASN A 460 22.78 30.67 -28.89
CA ASN A 460 23.99 31.10 -29.57
C ASN A 460 25.21 30.70 -28.72
N HIS A 461 26.04 29.82 -29.27
CA HIS A 461 27.32 29.45 -28.68
C HIS A 461 28.34 29.19 -29.80
N PRO A 462 29.23 30.17 -30.12
CA PRO A 462 30.14 30.08 -31.27
C PRO A 462 30.92 28.75 -31.35
N ASP A 463 31.47 28.29 -30.22
CA ASP A 463 32.33 27.09 -30.18
C ASP A 463 31.58 25.74 -30.11
N SER A 464 30.25 25.74 -30.00
CA SER A 464 29.45 24.50 -29.87
C SER A 464 28.13 24.52 -30.67
N GLN A 465 27.98 25.47 -31.60
CA GLN A 465 26.74 25.65 -32.34
C GLN A 465 26.35 24.40 -33.16
N GLU A 466 27.32 23.72 -33.76
CA GLU A 466 27.09 22.48 -34.51
C GLU A 466 26.54 21.36 -33.60
N PHE A 467 27.14 21.19 -32.42
CA PHE A 467 26.68 20.23 -31.42
C PHE A 467 25.26 20.56 -30.92
N ILE A 468 24.98 21.83 -30.60
CA ILE A 468 23.65 22.29 -30.18
C ILE A 468 22.61 21.97 -31.26
N ASN A 469 22.91 22.31 -32.52
CA ASN A 469 22.01 22.07 -33.64
C ASN A 469 21.74 20.57 -33.84
N ARG A 470 22.79 19.74 -33.74
CA ARG A 470 22.68 18.29 -33.88
C ARG A 470 21.84 17.68 -32.76
N LEU A 471 22.15 18.02 -31.50
CA LEU A 471 21.45 17.49 -30.33
C LEU A 471 19.96 17.85 -30.34
N GLN A 472 19.62 19.11 -30.60
CA GLN A 472 18.22 19.54 -30.69
C GLN A 472 17.48 18.82 -31.84
N LYS A 473 18.13 18.60 -32.99
CA LYS A 473 17.56 17.84 -34.11
C LYS A 473 17.26 16.39 -33.72
N ASN A 474 18.19 15.73 -33.04
CA ASN A 474 18.00 14.36 -32.57
C ASN A 474 16.80 14.26 -31.63
N ILE A 475 16.71 15.13 -30.62
CA ILE A 475 15.61 15.11 -29.64
C ILE A 475 14.26 15.36 -30.32
N ILE A 476 14.17 16.31 -31.26
CA ILE A 476 12.93 16.58 -32.01
C ILE A 476 12.46 15.34 -32.78
N ASN A 477 13.40 14.60 -33.38
CA ASN A 477 13.08 13.37 -34.12
C ASN A 477 12.63 12.26 -33.15
N LEU A 478 13.35 12.06 -32.05
CA LEU A 478 13.07 11.01 -31.07
C LEU A 478 11.80 11.30 -30.27
N LYS A 479 11.45 12.57 -30.03
CA LYS A 479 10.27 13.01 -29.28
C LYS A 479 8.98 12.34 -29.76
N LYS A 480 8.77 12.24 -31.07
CA LYS A 480 7.58 11.58 -31.65
C LYS A 480 7.51 10.11 -31.29
N HIS A 481 8.65 9.42 -31.33
CA HIS A 481 8.74 8.01 -30.97
C HIS A 481 8.61 7.80 -29.45
N ALA A 482 9.19 8.68 -28.65
CA ALA A 482 9.08 8.67 -27.20
C ALA A 482 7.62 8.83 -26.74
N GLN A 483 6.89 9.76 -27.33
CA GLN A 483 5.45 9.95 -27.08
C GLN A 483 4.64 8.73 -27.50
N LYS A 484 4.83 8.24 -28.73
CA LYS A 484 4.04 7.13 -29.28
C LYS A 484 4.21 5.82 -28.51
N ASN A 485 5.43 5.53 -28.06
CA ASN A 485 5.76 4.25 -27.42
C ASN A 485 6.00 4.40 -25.90
N HIS A 486 5.64 5.54 -25.31
CA HIS A 486 5.80 5.84 -23.88
C HIS A 486 7.21 5.58 -23.34
N ILE A 487 8.22 6.08 -24.05
CA ILE A 487 9.64 5.89 -23.73
C ILE A 487 10.17 7.12 -23.00
N SER A 488 10.70 6.91 -21.79
CA SER A 488 11.28 7.96 -20.97
C SER A 488 12.81 7.88 -20.83
N ASN A 489 13.43 6.75 -21.20
CA ASN A 489 14.87 6.58 -21.17
C ASN A 489 15.40 6.30 -22.58
N MET A 490 16.29 7.16 -23.10
CA MET A 490 16.77 7.09 -24.48
C MET A 490 18.19 7.63 -24.64
N ARG A 491 18.93 7.07 -25.60
CA ARG A 491 20.17 7.65 -26.14
C ARG A 491 19.79 8.79 -27.09
N ILE A 492 20.10 10.04 -26.72
CA ILE A 492 19.76 11.21 -27.56
C ILE A 492 20.91 11.66 -28.47
N TYR A 493 22.12 11.17 -28.20
CA TYR A 493 23.33 11.49 -28.95
C TYR A 493 24.36 10.38 -28.72
N ASP A 494 24.99 9.90 -29.79
CA ASP A 494 25.97 8.82 -29.73
C ASP A 494 27.12 9.09 -30.70
N ALA A 495 28.04 9.97 -30.28
CA ALA A 495 29.21 10.39 -31.06
C ALA A 495 28.87 10.80 -32.51
N ASP A 496 27.73 11.45 -32.71
CA ASP A 496 27.22 11.83 -34.04
C ASP A 496 28.18 12.74 -34.82
N LEU A 497 29.04 13.49 -34.11
CA LEU A 497 29.99 14.44 -34.68
C LEU A 497 31.43 14.04 -34.28
N PRO A 498 32.40 14.05 -35.22
CA PRO A 498 33.78 13.64 -34.95
C PRO A 498 34.46 14.41 -33.81
N ASN A 499 34.11 15.68 -33.63
CA ASN A 499 34.70 16.56 -32.62
C ASN A 499 34.09 16.39 -31.23
N TYR A 500 32.97 15.67 -31.10
CA TYR A 500 32.22 15.53 -29.86
C TYR A 500 31.99 14.04 -29.57
N ASN A 501 33.04 13.37 -29.11
CA ASN A 501 33.04 11.93 -28.85
C ASN A 501 32.41 11.60 -27.49
N VAL A 502 31.12 11.87 -27.36
CA VAL A 502 30.33 11.63 -26.15
C VAL A 502 29.08 10.82 -26.49
N ALA A 503 28.53 10.14 -25.50
CA ALA A 503 27.21 9.57 -25.56
C ALA A 503 26.33 10.17 -24.46
N ILE A 504 25.10 10.52 -24.81
CA ILE A 504 24.19 11.24 -23.91
C ILE A 504 22.91 10.43 -23.78
N ASP A 505 22.65 9.99 -22.57
CA ASP A 505 21.44 9.25 -22.20
C ASP A 505 20.55 10.12 -21.33
N ILE A 506 19.24 10.05 -21.57
CA ILE A 506 18.22 10.58 -20.68
C ILE A 506 17.62 9.42 -19.89
N TYR A 507 17.37 9.65 -18.61
CA TYR A 507 16.61 8.78 -17.71
C TYR A 507 15.57 9.63 -16.99
N GLY A 508 14.37 9.75 -17.56
CA GLY A 508 13.31 10.63 -17.04
C GLY A 508 13.76 12.09 -16.96
N ASP A 509 14.06 12.56 -15.74
CA ASP A 509 14.49 13.92 -15.44
C ASP A 509 16.03 14.08 -15.28
N LYS A 510 16.79 12.99 -15.48
CA LYS A 510 18.25 12.98 -15.36
C LYS A 510 18.92 12.80 -16.72
N ILE A 511 20.12 13.36 -16.82
CA ILE A 511 20.98 13.26 -18.01
C ILE A 511 22.29 12.60 -17.59
N HIS A 512 22.67 11.52 -18.27
CA HIS A 512 23.94 10.84 -18.08
C HIS A 512 24.81 11.04 -19.32
N VAL A 513 25.98 11.63 -19.12
CA VAL A 513 26.94 11.96 -20.18
C VAL A 513 28.17 11.08 -20.01
N GLN A 514 28.39 10.22 -20.98
CA GLN A 514 29.56 9.34 -21.06
C GLN A 514 30.57 9.92 -22.04
N GLU A 515 31.79 10.19 -21.58
CA GLU A 515 32.90 10.56 -22.46
C GLU A 515 33.58 9.28 -23.00
N TYR A 516 33.77 9.21 -24.31
CA TYR A 516 34.60 8.20 -24.95
C TYR A 516 36.06 8.68 -25.00
N ALA A 517 37.01 7.74 -25.04
CA ALA A 517 38.42 8.10 -25.15
C ALA A 517 38.66 8.95 -26.41
N PRO A 518 39.37 10.09 -26.31
CA PRO A 518 39.70 10.88 -27.47
C PRO A 518 40.63 10.08 -28.40
N PRO A 519 40.55 10.25 -29.73
CA PRO A 519 41.56 9.75 -30.65
C PRO A 519 42.96 10.18 -30.21
N LYS A 520 43.98 9.35 -30.43
CA LYS A 520 45.38 9.63 -30.02
C LYS A 520 45.92 10.96 -30.58
N GLN A 521 45.29 11.49 -31.63
CA GLN A 521 45.65 12.72 -32.32
C GLN A 521 45.09 13.99 -31.68
N ILE A 522 44.17 13.90 -30.70
CA ILE A 522 43.56 15.07 -30.05
C ILE A 522 44.22 15.30 -28.68
N PRO A 523 44.78 16.50 -28.42
CA PRO A 523 45.31 16.86 -27.10
C PRO A 523 44.26 16.75 -25.98
N ALA A 524 44.70 16.29 -24.80
CA ALA A 524 43.79 16.01 -23.68
C ALA A 524 43.08 17.26 -23.12
N ASP A 525 43.75 18.41 -23.15
CA ASP A 525 43.22 19.73 -22.80
C ASP A 525 42.13 20.19 -23.78
N VAL A 526 42.33 19.94 -25.08
CA VAL A 526 41.32 20.20 -26.12
C VAL A 526 40.09 19.32 -25.93
N ALA A 527 40.28 18.03 -25.64
CA ALA A 527 39.18 17.09 -25.34
C ALA A 527 38.39 17.56 -24.11
N LYS A 528 39.08 17.94 -23.02
CA LYS A 528 38.45 18.46 -21.80
C LYS A 528 37.68 19.77 -22.04
N SER A 529 38.22 20.68 -22.84
CA SER A 529 37.55 21.92 -23.22
C SER A 529 36.26 21.63 -24.00
N ARG A 530 36.33 20.75 -25.01
CA ARG A 530 35.16 20.30 -25.78
C ARG A 530 34.11 19.60 -24.91
N PHE A 531 34.54 18.80 -23.94
CA PHE A 531 33.64 18.16 -22.99
C PHE A 531 32.91 19.17 -22.11
N ASN A 532 33.60 20.20 -21.61
CA ASN A 532 32.96 21.30 -20.86
C ASN A 532 31.96 22.09 -21.72
N LEU A 533 32.26 22.30 -23.00
CA LEU A 533 31.33 22.91 -23.95
C LEU A 533 30.06 22.07 -24.12
N VAL A 534 30.18 20.74 -24.23
CA VAL A 534 29.04 19.80 -24.26
C VAL A 534 28.17 19.97 -23.01
N LEU A 535 28.76 19.96 -21.82
CA LEU A 535 28.02 20.10 -20.56
C LEU A 535 27.31 21.45 -20.46
N SER A 536 27.97 22.53 -20.86
CA SER A 536 27.39 23.88 -20.92
C SER A 536 26.20 23.94 -21.88
N ALA A 537 26.34 23.35 -23.07
CA ALA A 537 25.29 23.26 -24.07
C ALA A 537 24.08 22.45 -23.57
N ILE A 538 24.29 21.27 -22.97
CA ILE A 538 23.22 20.42 -22.41
C ILE A 538 22.41 21.20 -21.36
N ARG A 539 23.08 21.90 -20.43
CA ARG A 539 22.39 22.71 -19.40
C ARG A 539 21.48 23.76 -20.01
N LYS A 540 21.96 24.48 -21.03
CA LYS A 540 21.18 25.52 -21.72
C LYS A 540 20.00 24.92 -22.51
N ILE A 541 20.24 23.82 -23.24
CA ILE A 541 19.23 23.13 -24.05
C ILE A 541 18.07 22.65 -23.16
N PHE A 542 18.37 21.91 -22.11
CA PHE A 542 17.34 21.32 -21.24
C PHE A 542 16.85 22.24 -20.12
N ASN A 543 17.53 23.36 -19.87
CA ASN A 543 17.26 24.24 -18.72
C ASN A 543 17.28 23.48 -17.38
N VAL A 544 18.30 22.66 -17.20
CA VAL A 544 18.48 21.84 -15.99
C VAL A 544 19.65 22.34 -15.15
N GLN A 545 19.55 22.09 -13.84
CA GLN A 545 20.63 22.37 -12.90
C GLN A 545 21.76 21.34 -13.03
N ARG A 546 22.92 21.66 -12.46
CA ARG A 546 24.12 20.81 -12.55
C ARG A 546 23.88 19.43 -11.93
N GLU A 547 23.04 19.35 -10.90
CA GLU A 547 22.74 18.15 -10.14
C GLU A 547 21.88 17.14 -10.92
N SER A 548 21.31 17.54 -12.05
CA SER A 548 20.59 16.66 -12.97
C SER A 548 21.48 16.06 -14.06
N ILE A 549 22.75 16.48 -14.16
CA ILE A 549 23.71 15.98 -15.15
C ILE A 549 24.79 15.17 -14.45
N PHE A 550 24.86 13.88 -14.79
CA PHE A 550 25.87 12.95 -14.30
C PHE A 550 26.91 12.71 -15.38
N ILE A 551 28.18 12.65 -14.96
CA ILE A 551 29.32 12.54 -15.86
C ILE A 551 30.06 11.26 -15.52
N LYS A 552 30.41 10.50 -16.56
CA LYS A 552 31.29 9.35 -16.43
C LYS A 552 32.39 9.43 -17.47
N THR A 553 33.64 9.38 -17.02
CA THR A 553 34.82 9.38 -17.87
C THR A 553 35.39 7.97 -17.94
N ARG A 554 35.47 7.38 -19.15
CA ARG A 554 36.11 6.08 -19.35
C ARG A 554 37.63 6.26 -19.41
N MET A 555 38.33 6.15 -18.28
CA MET A 555 39.75 5.79 -18.29
C MET A 555 39.87 4.29 -18.49
N ARG A 556 40.65 3.83 -19.47
CA ARG A 556 41.00 2.40 -19.60
C ARG A 556 41.81 2.00 -18.36
N GLN A 557 41.22 1.19 -17.49
CA GLN A 557 41.97 0.45 -16.48
C GLN A 557 42.54 -0.81 -17.14
N SER A 558 43.87 -0.92 -17.22
CA SER A 558 44.57 -2.11 -17.71
C SER A 558 44.99 -2.97 -16.51
N GLY A 559 44.63 -4.26 -16.51
CA GLY A 559 45.04 -5.22 -15.48
C GLY A 559 43.86 -5.86 -14.74
N ASN A 560 44.14 -6.75 -13.79
CA ASN A 560 43.19 -7.49 -12.94
C ASN A 560 42.24 -6.62 -12.08
N ASP A 561 42.24 -5.30 -12.29
CA ASP A 561 41.44 -4.34 -11.55
C ASP A 561 40.04 -4.09 -12.13
N GLN A 562 39.60 -4.92 -13.08
CA GLN A 562 38.31 -4.76 -13.75
C GLN A 562 37.08 -5.01 -12.84
N TYR A 563 37.29 -5.33 -11.55
CA TYR A 563 36.26 -5.45 -10.51
C TYR A 563 36.75 -5.04 -9.11
N THR A 564 37.83 -4.25 -8.99
CA THR A 564 38.26 -3.73 -7.69
C THR A 564 37.56 -2.41 -7.42
N LYS A 565 36.72 -2.45 -6.39
CA LYS A 565 35.98 -1.31 -5.87
C LYS A 565 36.92 -0.11 -5.67
N ASN A 566 36.51 1.07 -6.14
CA ASN A 566 36.87 2.32 -5.48
C ASN A 566 36.15 2.36 -4.12
N ILE A 567 36.50 1.49 -3.17
CA ILE A 567 36.30 1.78 -1.74
C ILE A 567 37.50 2.64 -1.36
N LYS A 568 37.38 3.95 -1.56
CA LYS A 568 38.03 4.88 -0.65
C LYS A 568 36.96 5.28 0.36
N GLU A 569 37.10 4.73 1.56
CA GLU A 569 36.81 5.35 2.85
C GLU A 569 35.74 6.46 2.89
N ASP A 570 34.50 6.13 2.49
CA ASP A 570 33.32 6.91 2.89
C ASP A 570 32.30 5.94 3.50
N ASN A 571 32.72 5.27 4.58
CA ASN A 571 31.81 4.57 5.48
C ASN A 571 30.88 5.59 6.15
N GLN A 572 29.80 6.01 5.47
CA GLN A 572 28.51 6.43 6.07
C GLN A 572 27.52 7.12 5.10
N LYS A 573 27.88 7.46 3.85
CA LYS A 573 26.88 7.99 2.90
C LYS A 573 26.24 6.87 2.09
N SER A 574 24.93 6.64 2.30
CA SER A 574 24.15 5.70 1.49
C SER A 574 24.30 6.02 0.00
N LYS A 575 24.61 5.01 -0.82
CA LYS A 575 24.67 5.13 -2.28
C LYS A 575 23.35 5.71 -2.81
N LYS A 576 23.40 6.85 -3.50
CA LYS A 576 22.19 7.55 -3.94
C LYS A 576 21.62 6.86 -5.18
N MET A 577 20.47 6.23 -5.02
CA MET A 577 19.72 5.59 -6.11
C MET A 577 18.70 6.56 -6.70
N TYR A 578 18.52 6.51 -8.01
CA TYR A 578 17.52 7.28 -8.77
C TYR A 578 16.56 6.32 -9.44
N VAL A 579 15.34 6.76 -9.76
CA VAL A 579 14.35 5.90 -10.43
C VAL A 579 14.29 6.24 -11.91
N ALA A 580 14.28 5.21 -12.75
CA ALA A 580 13.93 5.26 -14.15
C ALA A 580 12.59 4.53 -14.35
N TYR A 581 11.79 4.98 -15.31
CA TYR A 581 10.54 4.32 -15.68
C TYR A 581 10.71 3.59 -17.01
N GLU A 582 10.24 2.36 -17.16
CA GLU A 582 10.29 1.62 -18.42
C GLU A 582 9.10 0.67 -18.54
N HIS A 583 8.26 0.83 -19.57
CA HIS A 583 7.12 -0.06 -19.90
C HIS A 583 6.27 -0.50 -18.70
N GLY A 584 5.98 0.41 -17.77
CA GLY A 584 5.19 0.16 -16.57
C GLY A 584 6.01 -0.13 -15.31
N ALA A 585 7.30 -0.43 -15.43
CA ALA A 585 8.19 -0.74 -14.32
C ALA A 585 8.96 0.50 -13.84
N TYR A 586 9.17 0.60 -12.53
CA TYR A 586 10.13 1.50 -11.91
C TYR A 586 11.43 0.76 -11.61
N LEU A 587 12.56 1.28 -12.05
CA LEU A 587 13.86 0.63 -11.94
C LEU A 587 14.86 1.58 -11.28
N TYR A 588 15.57 1.12 -10.26
CA TYR A 588 16.66 1.90 -9.70
C TYR A 588 17.86 1.92 -10.63
N VAL A 589 18.41 3.13 -10.82
CA VAL A 589 19.65 3.42 -11.52
C VAL A 589 20.62 4.18 -10.59
N ASN A 590 21.91 4.03 -10.83
CA ASN A 590 22.97 4.73 -10.11
C ASN A 590 23.99 5.27 -11.11
N PHE A 591 24.19 6.59 -11.11
CA PHE A 591 25.02 7.25 -12.11
C PHE A 591 26.48 7.43 -11.70
N THR A 592 26.84 7.13 -10.44
CA THR A 592 28.13 7.53 -9.85
C THR A 592 28.99 6.36 -9.39
N ASP A 593 28.41 5.35 -8.75
CA ASP A 593 29.15 4.41 -7.90
C ASP A 593 29.55 3.11 -8.61
N TYR A 594 28.95 2.84 -9.77
CA TYR A 594 29.14 1.62 -10.55
C TYR A 594 29.70 1.93 -11.94
N LEU A 595 30.22 0.92 -12.64
CA LEU A 595 30.72 1.06 -14.01
C LEU A 595 29.60 1.40 -15.01
N ASP A 596 28.42 0.84 -14.80
CA ASP A 596 27.22 1.08 -15.60
C ASP A 596 26.11 1.68 -14.73
N THR A 597 25.01 2.11 -15.34
CA THR A 597 23.91 2.79 -14.63
C THR A 597 22.99 1.86 -13.86
N GLY A 598 23.08 0.53 -14.06
CA GLY A 598 22.10 -0.43 -13.56
C GLY A 598 20.96 -0.73 -14.55
N LEU A 599 20.88 -0.03 -15.69
CA LEU A 599 19.88 -0.25 -16.73
C LEU A 599 20.49 -0.05 -18.13
N PHE A 600 20.59 -1.12 -18.89
CA PHE A 600 21.00 -1.08 -20.31
C PHE A 600 19.80 -0.69 -21.18
N ILE A 601 19.70 0.59 -21.55
CA ILE A 601 18.54 1.15 -22.29
C ILE A 601 18.42 0.60 -23.72
N ASP A 602 19.50 0.06 -24.28
CA ASP A 602 19.54 -0.61 -25.58
C ASP A 602 18.75 -1.92 -25.60
N HIS A 603 18.66 -2.62 -24.46
CA HIS A 603 17.84 -3.84 -24.31
C HIS A 603 16.38 -3.58 -23.94
N ARG A 604 15.92 -2.34 -23.99
CA ARG A 604 14.53 -2.00 -23.66
C ARG A 604 13.50 -2.81 -24.44
N ASN A 605 13.71 -2.98 -25.75
CA ASN A 605 12.78 -3.72 -26.60
C ASN A 605 12.78 -5.23 -26.30
N ILE A 606 13.94 -5.86 -26.02
CA ILE A 606 13.98 -7.29 -25.69
C ILE A 606 13.32 -7.56 -24.33
N ARG A 607 13.47 -6.65 -23.35
CA ARG A 607 12.75 -6.75 -22.07
C ARG A 607 11.23 -6.70 -22.24
N GLU A 608 10.73 -5.87 -23.16
CA GLU A 608 9.31 -5.85 -23.52
C GLU A 608 8.86 -7.17 -24.18
N MET A 609 9.67 -7.72 -25.10
CA MET A 609 9.38 -9.02 -25.71
C MET A 609 9.31 -10.14 -24.65
N ILE A 610 10.24 -10.15 -23.69
CA ILE A 610 10.25 -11.13 -22.58
C ILE A 610 9.02 -10.95 -21.69
N LYS A 611 8.66 -9.71 -21.32
CA LYS A 611 7.43 -9.41 -20.57
C LYS A 611 6.21 -10.02 -21.22
N ASN A 612 6.04 -9.77 -22.52
CA ASN A 612 4.90 -10.27 -23.30
C ASN A 612 4.90 -11.81 -23.42
N ALA A 613 6.07 -12.44 -23.39
CA ALA A 613 6.20 -13.88 -23.43
C ALA A 613 5.94 -14.56 -22.08
N SER A 614 5.93 -13.83 -20.96
CA SER A 614 6.05 -14.39 -19.60
C SER A 614 4.75 -14.79 -18.91
N ARG A 615 3.58 -14.31 -19.36
CA ARG A 615 2.30 -14.52 -18.65
C ARG A 615 2.03 -16.01 -18.36
N GLY A 616 1.84 -16.33 -17.07
CA GLY A 616 1.53 -17.68 -16.60
C GLY A 616 2.69 -18.70 -16.68
N LYS A 617 3.91 -18.27 -17.00
CA LYS A 617 5.07 -19.14 -17.25
C LYS A 617 6.15 -19.05 -16.18
N HIS A 618 6.97 -20.09 -16.10
CA HIS A 618 8.22 -20.10 -15.36
C HIS A 618 9.32 -19.46 -16.21
N VAL A 619 9.95 -18.42 -15.66
CA VAL A 619 10.97 -17.63 -16.37
C VAL A 619 12.33 -17.82 -15.72
N LEU A 620 13.36 -18.09 -16.51
CA LEU A 620 14.75 -18.14 -16.09
C LEU A 620 15.52 -16.97 -16.71
N ASN A 621 16.16 -16.16 -15.88
CA ASN A 621 17.04 -15.08 -16.29
C ASN A 621 18.48 -15.40 -15.85
N LEU A 622 19.36 -15.69 -16.82
CA LEU A 622 20.76 -16.02 -16.59
C LEU A 622 21.63 -14.80 -16.89
N PHE A 623 22.67 -14.60 -16.07
CA PHE A 623 23.45 -13.36 -16.05
C PHE A 623 22.54 -12.17 -15.73
N ALA A 624 21.72 -12.34 -14.69
CA ALA A 624 20.56 -11.51 -14.43
C ALA A 624 20.89 -10.03 -14.14
N TYR A 625 22.14 -9.72 -13.74
CA TYR A 625 22.57 -8.38 -13.36
C TYR A 625 21.61 -7.77 -12.32
N THR A 626 21.11 -6.56 -12.54
CA THR A 626 20.14 -5.86 -11.68
C THR A 626 18.70 -6.35 -11.87
N CYS A 627 18.52 -7.51 -12.52
CA CYS A 627 17.26 -8.24 -12.67
C CYS A 627 16.15 -7.45 -13.40
N THR A 628 16.48 -6.52 -14.28
CA THR A 628 15.50 -5.68 -14.99
C THR A 628 14.56 -6.51 -15.87
N ALA A 629 15.08 -7.51 -16.60
CA ALA A 629 14.25 -8.46 -17.36
C ALA A 629 13.36 -9.31 -16.44
N SER A 630 13.85 -9.68 -15.25
CA SER A 630 13.07 -10.43 -14.25
C SER A 630 11.90 -9.62 -13.69
N VAL A 631 12.11 -8.32 -13.42
CA VAL A 631 11.04 -7.40 -12.99
C VAL A 631 9.95 -7.32 -14.06
N HIS A 632 10.35 -7.07 -15.31
CA HIS A 632 9.42 -7.04 -16.44
C HIS A 632 8.65 -8.35 -16.61
N SER A 633 9.31 -9.49 -16.46
CA SER A 633 8.69 -10.81 -16.49
C SER A 633 7.64 -10.98 -15.39
N ALA A 634 7.98 -10.60 -14.15
CA ALA A 634 7.07 -10.64 -13.01
C ALA A 634 5.85 -9.73 -13.21
N MET A 635 6.06 -8.50 -13.67
CA MET A 635 4.99 -7.55 -14.01
C MET A 635 4.16 -7.99 -15.23
N GLY A 636 4.71 -8.81 -16.12
CA GLY A 636 4.00 -9.49 -17.21
C GLY A 636 3.12 -10.66 -16.75
N GLY A 637 3.09 -10.96 -15.45
CA GLY A 637 2.30 -12.03 -14.87
C GLY A 637 2.98 -13.40 -14.94
N ALA A 638 4.32 -13.45 -14.89
CA ALA A 638 5.04 -14.71 -14.72
C ALA A 638 4.53 -15.51 -13.52
N LYS A 639 4.43 -16.84 -13.70
CA LYS A 639 4.07 -17.77 -12.62
C LYS A 639 5.19 -17.83 -11.59
N SER A 640 6.44 -17.93 -12.03
CA SER A 640 7.62 -17.70 -11.19
C SER A 640 8.78 -17.15 -12.01
N VAL A 641 9.75 -16.52 -11.33
CA VAL A 641 10.96 -15.97 -11.97
C VAL A 641 12.19 -16.40 -11.17
N THR A 642 13.15 -17.04 -11.86
CA THR A 642 14.45 -17.43 -11.30
C THR A 642 15.53 -16.57 -11.91
N SER A 643 16.24 -15.81 -11.09
CA SER A 643 17.32 -14.90 -11.50
C SER A 643 18.66 -15.43 -10.99
N VAL A 644 19.56 -15.74 -11.90
CA VAL A 644 20.89 -16.31 -11.59
C VAL A 644 21.97 -15.33 -12.03
N ASP A 645 22.83 -14.93 -11.10
CA ASP A 645 23.97 -14.07 -11.37
C ASP A 645 25.11 -14.40 -10.40
N LEU A 646 26.36 -14.16 -10.80
CA LEU A 646 27.51 -14.40 -9.93
C LEU A 646 27.60 -13.39 -8.77
N SER A 647 27.03 -12.20 -8.95
CA SER A 647 27.09 -11.07 -8.03
C SER A 647 25.87 -10.99 -7.12
N ALA A 648 26.05 -11.35 -5.85
CA ALA A 648 25.04 -11.12 -4.82
C ALA A 648 24.65 -9.64 -4.69
N ASN A 649 25.56 -8.70 -4.99
CA ASN A 649 25.26 -7.26 -4.95
C ASN A 649 24.24 -6.87 -6.04
N TYR A 650 24.38 -7.42 -7.25
CA TYR A 650 23.43 -7.13 -8.32
C TYR A 650 22.09 -7.81 -8.11
N LEU A 651 22.08 -9.03 -7.56
CA LEU A 651 20.85 -9.69 -7.14
C LEU A 651 20.13 -8.93 -6.02
N ASN A 652 20.86 -8.37 -5.06
CA ASN A 652 20.27 -7.52 -4.02
C ASN A 652 19.70 -6.23 -4.61
N TRP A 653 20.37 -5.59 -5.58
CA TRP A 653 19.77 -4.50 -6.35
C TRP A 653 18.51 -4.98 -7.10
N GLY A 654 18.53 -6.18 -7.68
CA GLY A 654 17.37 -6.84 -8.26
C GLY A 654 16.19 -6.93 -7.28
N LYS A 655 16.43 -7.40 -6.05
CA LYS A 655 15.40 -7.42 -4.99
C LYS A 655 14.85 -6.02 -4.69
N GLN A 656 15.69 -4.99 -4.67
CA GLN A 656 15.24 -3.61 -4.53
C GLN A 656 14.34 -3.18 -5.69
N ASN A 657 14.65 -3.57 -6.94
CA ASN A 657 13.80 -3.31 -8.08
C ASN A 657 12.46 -4.07 -7.98
N PHE A 658 12.43 -5.29 -7.46
CA PHE A 658 11.17 -6.01 -7.20
C PHE A 658 10.31 -5.27 -6.17
N ALA A 659 10.89 -4.91 -5.03
CA ALA A 659 10.18 -4.17 -3.97
C ALA A 659 9.69 -2.79 -4.44
N LEU A 660 10.49 -2.08 -5.26
CA LEU A 660 10.10 -0.81 -5.88
C LEU A 660 8.86 -0.92 -6.78
N ASN A 661 8.56 -2.11 -7.30
CA ASN A 661 7.36 -2.36 -8.09
C ASN A 661 6.24 -3.03 -7.27
N GLY A 662 6.37 -3.14 -5.95
CA GLY A 662 5.37 -3.79 -5.11
C GLY A 662 5.22 -5.29 -5.36
N LEU A 663 6.28 -5.93 -5.87
CA LEU A 663 6.35 -7.38 -6.02
C LEU A 663 6.76 -7.99 -4.68
N ASP A 664 5.88 -8.82 -4.11
CA ASP A 664 6.10 -9.47 -2.82
C ASP A 664 7.22 -10.53 -2.92
N LEU A 665 8.36 -10.23 -2.29
CA LEU A 665 9.53 -11.11 -2.26
C LEU A 665 9.29 -12.41 -1.47
N THR A 666 8.25 -12.46 -0.64
CA THR A 666 7.86 -13.63 0.15
C THR A 666 6.77 -14.46 -0.51
N ALA A 667 6.25 -14.02 -1.66
CA ALA A 667 5.18 -14.71 -2.36
C ALA A 667 5.60 -16.13 -2.76
N THR A 668 4.68 -17.08 -2.59
CA THR A 668 4.83 -18.47 -3.03
C THR A 668 3.86 -18.79 -4.17
N THR A 669 4.20 -19.84 -4.93
CA THR A 669 3.31 -20.46 -5.92
C THR A 669 2.30 -21.39 -5.23
N SER A 670 1.35 -21.95 -6.00
CA SER A 670 0.30 -22.84 -5.46
C SER A 670 0.82 -24.12 -4.79
N ASP A 671 2.03 -24.53 -5.16
CA ASP A 671 2.80 -25.65 -4.62
C ASP A 671 3.79 -25.23 -3.51
N ASP A 672 3.60 -24.04 -2.93
CA ASP A 672 4.37 -23.49 -1.82
C ASP A 672 5.87 -23.28 -2.09
N THR A 673 6.24 -23.11 -3.37
CA THR A 673 7.62 -22.76 -3.75
C THR A 673 7.79 -21.24 -3.89
N PRO A 674 8.97 -20.67 -3.63
CA PRO A 674 9.20 -19.24 -3.80
C PRO A 674 8.91 -18.78 -5.23
N LYS A 675 8.03 -17.78 -5.36
CA LYS A 675 7.64 -17.22 -6.65
C LYS A 675 8.80 -16.48 -7.33
N TYR A 676 9.66 -15.85 -6.54
CA TYR A 676 10.81 -15.10 -7.03
C TYR A 676 12.10 -15.61 -6.38
N GLN A 677 13.03 -16.10 -7.18
CA GLN A 677 14.29 -16.67 -6.73
C GLN A 677 15.48 -15.84 -7.22
N PHE A 678 16.46 -15.63 -6.34
CA PHE A 678 17.67 -14.85 -6.59
C PHE A 678 18.90 -15.68 -6.17
N ILE A 679 19.62 -16.24 -7.13
CA ILE A 679 20.63 -17.28 -6.89
C ILE A 679 22.02 -16.76 -7.26
N ALA A 680 22.85 -16.55 -6.24
CA ALA A 680 24.19 -15.99 -6.37
C ALA A 680 25.24 -17.09 -6.67
N THR A 681 25.36 -17.50 -7.93
CA THR A 681 26.25 -18.61 -8.34
C THR A 681 26.74 -18.45 -9.77
N ASP A 682 27.73 -19.24 -10.16
CA ASP A 682 28.10 -19.37 -11.56
C ASP A 682 26.97 -20.01 -12.38
N VAL A 683 26.71 -19.44 -13.56
CA VAL A 683 25.59 -19.84 -14.43
C VAL A 683 25.83 -21.23 -15.03
N PHE A 684 27.06 -21.59 -15.41
CA PHE A 684 27.34 -22.92 -15.96
C PHE A 684 27.20 -24.01 -14.90
N ASP A 685 27.66 -23.73 -13.69
CA ASP A 685 27.50 -24.63 -12.55
C ASP A 685 26.03 -24.78 -12.17
N TRP A 686 25.27 -23.68 -12.15
CA TRP A 686 23.84 -23.73 -11.89
C TRP A 686 23.11 -24.58 -12.93
N LEU A 687 23.35 -24.33 -14.23
CA LEU A 687 22.73 -25.11 -15.30
C LEU A 687 23.10 -26.60 -15.24
N LYS A 688 24.31 -26.93 -14.78
CA LYS A 688 24.78 -28.31 -14.64
C LYS A 688 24.07 -29.06 -13.50
N ASN A 689 23.84 -28.38 -12.38
CA ASN A 689 23.40 -29.01 -11.13
C ASN A 689 21.87 -28.95 -10.91
N ASN A 690 21.13 -28.29 -11.79
CA ASN A 690 19.68 -28.08 -11.67
C ASN A 690 18.96 -28.68 -12.89
N THR A 691 17.71 -29.14 -12.71
CA THR A 691 16.95 -29.93 -13.71
C THR A 691 15.59 -29.34 -14.07
N GLU A 692 15.20 -28.28 -13.38
CA GLU A 692 13.96 -27.55 -13.53
C GLU A 692 13.75 -27.06 -14.97
N GLN A 693 12.51 -27.10 -15.43
CA GLN A 693 12.12 -26.68 -16.76
C GLN A 693 11.48 -25.29 -16.73
N PHE A 694 11.74 -24.49 -17.76
CA PHE A 694 11.23 -23.13 -17.92
C PHE A 694 10.63 -22.96 -19.31
N GLU A 695 9.52 -22.23 -19.42
CA GLU A 695 8.93 -21.92 -20.72
C GLU A 695 9.51 -20.63 -21.34
N VAL A 696 10.19 -19.80 -20.56
CA VAL A 696 10.93 -18.63 -21.06
C VAL A 696 12.32 -18.60 -20.42
N ILE A 697 13.36 -18.59 -21.24
CA ILE A 697 14.74 -18.41 -20.78
C ILE A 697 15.31 -17.15 -21.44
N PHE A 698 15.92 -16.28 -20.65
CA PHE A 698 16.68 -15.13 -21.13
C PHE A 698 18.14 -15.27 -20.72
N ILE A 699 19.04 -15.05 -21.68
CA ILE A 699 20.49 -15.12 -21.50
C ILE A 699 21.10 -13.90 -22.18
N ASP A 700 21.77 -13.07 -21.39
CA ASP A 700 22.54 -11.92 -21.87
C ASP A 700 23.87 -11.84 -21.13
N PRO A 701 24.86 -12.65 -21.54
CA PRO A 701 26.12 -12.73 -20.84
C PRO A 701 27.03 -11.54 -21.22
N PRO A 702 28.00 -11.18 -20.35
CA PRO A 702 29.04 -10.23 -20.73
C PRO A 702 29.89 -10.80 -21.88
N THR A 703 30.52 -9.95 -22.71
CA THR A 703 31.44 -10.45 -23.77
C THR A 703 32.54 -11.34 -23.18
N PHE A 704 33.09 -10.93 -22.04
CA PHE A 704 34.17 -11.63 -21.36
C PHE A 704 34.01 -11.45 -19.84
N SER A 705 34.33 -12.48 -19.06
CA SER A 705 34.32 -12.42 -17.59
C SER A 705 35.54 -13.13 -17.01
N ASN A 706 36.31 -12.37 -16.21
CA ASN A 706 37.41 -12.84 -15.39
C ASN A 706 36.97 -12.82 -13.93
N SER A 707 36.36 -13.89 -13.45
CA SER A 707 35.99 -13.99 -12.04
C SER A 707 36.87 -15.00 -11.30
N LYS A 708 37.41 -14.58 -10.15
CA LYS A 708 38.11 -15.49 -9.21
C LYS A 708 37.18 -16.57 -8.63
N LYS A 709 35.85 -16.41 -8.74
CA LYS A 709 34.84 -17.39 -8.33
C LYS A 709 34.50 -18.41 -9.43
N PHE A 710 35.08 -18.27 -10.62
CA PHE A 710 34.93 -19.18 -11.75
C PHE A 710 36.22 -19.99 -11.91
N GLN A 711 36.13 -21.30 -12.14
CA GLN A 711 37.30 -22.08 -12.57
C GLN A 711 37.55 -21.84 -14.07
N GLY A 712 38.14 -20.69 -14.42
CA GLY A 712 38.52 -20.34 -15.80
C GLY A 712 38.29 -18.88 -16.19
N THR A 713 38.06 -18.63 -17.49
CA THR A 713 37.55 -17.37 -18.05
C THR A 713 36.30 -17.68 -18.87
N PHE A 714 35.30 -16.79 -18.89
CA PHE A 714 34.16 -16.90 -19.82
C PHE A 714 34.39 -16.00 -21.03
N ASP A 715 34.17 -16.52 -22.24
CA ASP A 715 34.18 -15.78 -23.49
C ASP A 715 32.92 -16.14 -24.30
N VAL A 716 32.10 -15.14 -24.63
CA VAL A 716 30.81 -15.40 -25.29
C VAL A 716 30.95 -16.07 -26.65
N GLN A 717 32.01 -15.79 -27.42
CA GLN A 717 32.21 -16.37 -28.76
C GLN A 717 32.71 -17.81 -28.68
N ARG A 718 33.50 -18.14 -27.65
CA ARG A 718 33.99 -19.51 -27.43
C ARG A 718 32.93 -20.40 -26.77
N ASP A 719 32.19 -19.86 -25.81
CA ASP A 719 31.42 -20.66 -24.86
C ASP A 719 29.90 -20.67 -25.13
N HIS A 720 29.38 -19.89 -26.10
CA HIS A 720 27.93 -19.79 -26.36
C HIS A 720 27.30 -21.14 -26.72
N VAL A 721 28.00 -22.04 -27.42
CA VAL A 721 27.45 -23.35 -27.80
C VAL A 721 27.10 -24.17 -26.56
N ALA A 722 28.03 -24.25 -25.60
CA ALA A 722 27.84 -24.98 -24.36
C ALA A 722 26.77 -24.31 -23.48
N LEU A 723 26.79 -22.98 -23.38
CA LEU A 723 25.81 -22.20 -22.61
C LEU A 723 24.39 -22.40 -23.14
N ILE A 724 24.18 -22.16 -24.44
CA ILE A 724 22.87 -22.29 -25.09
C ILE A 724 22.41 -23.75 -25.00
N SER A 725 23.27 -24.73 -25.29
CA SER A 725 22.86 -26.14 -25.23
C SER A 725 22.43 -26.59 -23.83
N ARG A 726 23.14 -26.16 -22.78
CA ARG A 726 22.74 -26.47 -21.39
C ARG A 726 21.44 -25.77 -21.00
N ALA A 727 21.25 -24.52 -21.41
CA ALA A 727 20.01 -23.81 -21.18
C ALA A 727 18.83 -24.42 -21.96
N MET A 728 19.03 -24.89 -23.19
CA MET A 728 18.01 -25.61 -23.96
C MET A 728 17.59 -26.92 -23.28
N ASN A 729 18.46 -27.58 -22.50
CA ASN A 729 18.08 -28.73 -21.68
C ASN A 729 17.19 -28.36 -20.48
N ARG A 730 17.08 -27.07 -20.14
CA ARG A 730 16.13 -26.51 -19.15
C ARG A 730 14.92 -25.87 -19.82
N LEU A 731 14.87 -25.83 -21.16
CA LEU A 731 13.77 -25.23 -21.89
C LEU A 731 12.67 -26.27 -22.10
N ALA A 732 11.47 -25.98 -21.64
CA ALA A 732 10.30 -26.81 -21.89
C ALA A 732 10.06 -27.00 -23.40
N PRO A 733 9.41 -28.10 -23.85
CA PRO A 733 9.23 -28.40 -25.29
C PRO A 733 8.65 -27.27 -26.14
N ASN A 734 7.70 -26.50 -25.59
CA ASN A 734 7.06 -25.36 -26.23
C ASN A 734 7.61 -24.00 -25.76
N GLY A 735 8.75 -24.02 -25.07
CA GLY A 735 9.39 -22.84 -24.51
C GLY A 735 10.14 -22.01 -25.56
N VAL A 736 10.54 -20.81 -25.15
CA VAL A 736 11.40 -19.92 -25.93
C VAL A 736 12.63 -19.49 -25.15
N LEU A 737 13.80 -19.58 -25.79
CA LEU A 737 15.05 -19.01 -25.29
C LEU A 737 15.39 -17.75 -26.10
N TYR A 738 15.58 -16.63 -25.40
CA TYR A 738 16.12 -15.39 -25.96
C TYR A 738 17.58 -15.27 -25.57
N PHE A 739 18.47 -15.29 -26.56
CA PHE A 739 19.91 -15.10 -26.39
C PHE A 739 20.32 -13.76 -26.98
N SER A 740 21.00 -12.94 -26.19
CA SER A 740 21.55 -11.66 -26.59
C SER A 740 23.02 -11.57 -26.19
N ASN A 741 23.80 -10.75 -26.90
CA ASN A 741 25.12 -10.31 -26.45
C ASN A 741 25.54 -9.00 -27.14
N ASN A 742 26.50 -8.29 -26.56
CA ASN A 742 27.04 -7.03 -27.07
C ASN A 742 28.38 -7.16 -27.82
N PHE A 743 28.82 -8.38 -28.15
CA PHE A 743 30.05 -8.58 -28.90
C PHE A 743 29.80 -8.29 -30.39
N THR A 744 30.24 -7.12 -30.85
CA THR A 744 29.96 -6.62 -32.22
C THR A 744 30.43 -7.55 -33.35
N LYS A 745 31.41 -8.42 -33.09
CA LYS A 745 31.93 -9.41 -34.04
C LYS A 745 31.39 -10.83 -33.81
N PHE A 746 30.37 -10.98 -32.97
CA PHE A 746 29.79 -12.27 -32.64
C PHE A 746 29.27 -12.98 -33.89
N VAL A 747 29.58 -14.26 -33.99
CA VAL A 747 29.05 -15.18 -34.99
C VAL A 747 28.43 -16.36 -34.26
N LEU A 748 27.13 -16.57 -34.46
CA LEU A 748 26.44 -17.73 -33.91
C LEU A 748 26.87 -18.98 -34.67
N ASP A 749 27.46 -19.92 -33.94
CA ASP A 749 27.94 -21.21 -34.45
C ASP A 749 26.80 -22.03 -35.10
N ASP A 750 27.11 -22.68 -36.23
CA ASP A 750 26.17 -23.46 -37.01
C ASP A 750 25.69 -24.72 -36.28
N GLU A 751 26.42 -25.21 -35.27
CA GLU A 751 25.99 -26.30 -34.41
C GLU A 751 24.64 -25.99 -33.74
N ILE A 752 24.45 -24.75 -33.27
CA ILE A 752 23.18 -24.33 -32.64
C ILE A 752 22.03 -24.34 -33.66
N LYS A 753 22.28 -23.88 -34.89
CA LYS A 753 21.28 -23.89 -35.97
C LYS A 753 20.94 -25.32 -36.43
N SER A 754 21.91 -26.23 -36.35
CA SER A 754 21.72 -27.64 -36.70
C SER A 754 20.82 -28.35 -35.69
N ARG A 755 20.88 -27.98 -34.40
CA ARG A 755 20.14 -28.62 -33.31
C ARG A 755 18.76 -27.99 -33.05
N TYR A 756 18.66 -26.66 -33.18
CA TYR A 756 17.48 -25.90 -32.75
C TYR A 756 16.91 -25.05 -33.88
N GLU A 757 15.68 -24.59 -33.72
CA GLU A 757 15.12 -23.56 -34.58
C GLU A 757 15.59 -22.19 -34.09
N VAL A 758 16.30 -21.45 -34.95
CA VAL A 758 16.95 -20.18 -34.60
C VAL A 758 16.41 -19.09 -35.51
N THR A 759 15.86 -18.04 -34.91
CA THR A 759 15.41 -16.83 -35.61
C THR A 759 16.22 -15.63 -35.13
N PRO A 760 17.03 -14.98 -35.99
CA PRO A 760 17.63 -13.68 -35.68
C PRO A 760 16.54 -12.64 -35.42
N ILE A 761 16.70 -11.85 -34.36
CA ILE A 761 15.74 -10.80 -33.94
C ILE A 761 16.43 -9.48 -33.58
N THR A 762 17.68 -9.28 -34.01
CA THR A 762 18.45 -8.04 -33.74
C THR A 762 17.70 -6.79 -34.22
N ASP A 763 17.14 -6.83 -35.42
CA ASP A 763 16.34 -5.74 -36.01
C ASP A 763 15.11 -5.35 -35.19
N LYS A 764 14.55 -6.28 -34.42
CA LYS A 764 13.39 -6.07 -33.54
C LYS A 764 13.78 -5.60 -32.14
N THR A 765 15.01 -5.85 -31.72
CA THR A 765 15.47 -5.61 -30.35
C THR A 765 16.34 -4.36 -30.21
N ILE A 766 16.79 -3.77 -31.32
CA ILE A 766 17.49 -2.48 -31.34
C ILE A 766 16.46 -1.33 -31.23
N GLY A 767 16.65 -0.45 -30.25
CA GLY A 767 15.81 0.72 -30.03
C GLY A 767 15.89 1.76 -31.14
N VAL A 768 14.85 2.58 -31.29
CA VAL A 768 14.79 3.68 -32.28
C VAL A 768 15.88 4.75 -32.10
N ASP A 769 16.45 4.81 -30.90
CA ASP A 769 17.54 5.68 -30.48
C ASP A 769 18.93 5.15 -30.83
N PHE A 770 19.01 3.94 -31.41
CA PHE A 770 20.26 3.31 -31.80
C PHE A 770 20.31 3.04 -33.30
N ASN A 771 21.53 3.01 -33.85
CA ASN A 771 21.74 2.81 -35.28
C ASN A 771 21.61 1.33 -35.67
N LEU A 772 20.50 0.96 -36.30
CA LEU A 772 20.26 -0.39 -36.81
C LEU A 772 21.34 -0.91 -37.77
N LYS A 773 22.04 -0.03 -38.50
CA LYS A 773 23.13 -0.43 -39.42
C LYS A 773 24.45 -0.75 -38.68
N LYS A 774 24.55 -0.35 -37.42
CA LYS A 774 25.70 -0.60 -36.54
C LYS A 774 25.16 -1.13 -35.21
N PRO A 775 24.59 -2.36 -35.19
CA PRO A 775 23.93 -2.87 -34.01
C PRO A 775 24.92 -3.02 -32.86
N ILE A 776 24.54 -2.49 -31.71
CA ILE A 776 25.35 -2.52 -30.48
C ILE A 776 25.23 -3.85 -29.73
N HIS A 777 24.20 -4.64 -30.06
CA HIS A 777 24.00 -6.01 -29.62
C HIS A 777 23.41 -6.87 -30.74
N GLN A 778 23.57 -8.19 -30.62
CA GLN A 778 22.90 -9.17 -31.47
C GLN A 778 21.94 -10.00 -30.63
N SER A 779 20.77 -10.34 -31.18
CA SER A 779 19.72 -11.08 -30.47
C SER A 779 19.16 -12.21 -31.33
N PHE A 780 18.90 -13.35 -30.69
CA PHE A 780 18.39 -14.57 -31.31
C PHE A 780 17.24 -15.13 -30.46
N LYS A 781 16.18 -15.57 -31.15
CA LYS A 781 15.12 -16.41 -30.58
C LYS A 781 15.42 -17.86 -30.93
N ILE A 782 15.46 -18.74 -29.94
CA ILE A 782 15.82 -20.15 -30.09
C ILE A 782 14.71 -21.02 -29.48
N THR A 783 14.25 -22.03 -30.22
CA THR A 783 13.22 -23.00 -29.78
C THR A 783 13.63 -24.42 -30.15
N HIS A 784 13.03 -25.42 -29.49
CA HIS A 784 13.15 -26.81 -29.93
C HIS A 784 12.59 -26.98 -31.35
N LYS A 785 13.20 -27.83 -32.17
CA LYS A 785 12.63 -28.19 -33.48
C LYS A 785 11.35 -29.00 -33.23
N ASN A 786 10.23 -28.59 -33.82
CA ASN A 786 8.96 -29.31 -33.71
C ASN A 786 9.12 -30.80 -34.08
N GLN A 787 9.01 -31.69 -33.08
CA GLN A 787 8.95 -33.15 -33.33
C GLN A 787 7.57 -33.62 -33.79
N MET A 788 6.52 -32.80 -33.66
CA MET A 788 5.14 -33.20 -33.96
C MET A 788 4.81 -33.42 -35.45
N MET A 789 5.62 -32.93 -36.39
CA MET A 789 5.39 -33.22 -37.83
C MET A 789 5.97 -34.56 -38.29
N LYS A 790 6.91 -35.17 -37.54
CA LYS A 790 7.51 -36.46 -37.96
C LYS A 790 6.70 -37.68 -37.56
N VAL A 791 5.76 -37.56 -36.62
CA VAL A 791 4.91 -38.69 -36.19
C VAL A 791 3.79 -38.94 -37.22
N TYR A 792 3.24 -37.89 -37.84
CA TYR A 792 2.25 -38.04 -38.92
C TYR A 792 2.85 -38.46 -40.28
N GLU A 793 4.15 -38.29 -40.48
CA GLU A 793 4.85 -38.81 -41.68
C GLU A 793 5.31 -40.27 -41.52
N PHE A 794 5.33 -40.82 -40.30
CA PHE A 794 5.66 -42.24 -40.06
C PHE A 794 4.41 -43.14 -40.04
N GLU A 795 3.25 -42.63 -39.62
CA GLU A 795 1.98 -43.38 -39.69
C GLU A 795 1.42 -43.48 -41.11
N SER A 796 1.84 -42.63 -42.06
CA SER A 796 1.44 -42.74 -43.48
C SER A 796 2.33 -43.66 -44.32
N ALA A 797 3.43 -44.17 -43.76
CA ALA A 797 4.38 -45.04 -44.45
C ALA A 797 4.18 -46.55 -44.15
N PHE A 798 3.21 -46.91 -43.31
CA PHE A 798 2.88 -48.31 -42.97
C PHE A 798 1.56 -48.84 -43.57
N ASP A 799 0.82 -48.03 -44.34
CA ASP A 799 -0.46 -48.41 -44.95
C ASP A 799 -0.35 -48.60 -46.49
N THR A 800 0.71 -49.25 -46.96
CA THR A 800 0.78 -49.72 -48.36
C THR A 800 1.43 -51.09 -48.49
N VAL A 801 0.81 -52.14 -47.93
CA VAL A 801 0.76 -53.50 -48.49
C VAL A 801 -0.36 -54.27 -47.78
N ASN A 802 -1.55 -54.32 -48.40
CA ASN A 802 -2.43 -55.51 -48.48
C ASN A 802 -3.80 -55.07 -49.01
N ASP A 803 -3.98 -55.20 -50.32
CA ASP A 803 -5.27 -55.55 -50.90
C ASP A 803 -5.02 -56.85 -51.67
N ASP A 804 -5.68 -57.92 -51.25
CA ASP A 804 -6.34 -58.87 -52.16
C ASP A 804 -6.96 -60.05 -51.38
N TRP A 805 -8.07 -60.54 -51.92
CA TRP A 805 -8.87 -61.73 -51.56
C TRP A 805 -10.05 -61.49 -50.57
N GLN A 806 -11.24 -61.14 -51.07
CA GLN A 806 -12.21 -62.04 -51.72
C GLN A 806 -13.65 -61.47 -51.65
N ASP A 807 -14.23 -61.28 -52.83
CA ASP A 807 -15.65 -61.55 -53.07
C ASP A 807 -15.96 -63.01 -52.70
N GLU A 808 -16.96 -63.27 -51.84
CA GLU A 808 -17.98 -64.31 -52.05
C GLU A 808 -19.05 -64.35 -50.93
N ILE A 809 -20.31 -64.27 -51.38
CA ILE A 809 -21.52 -64.95 -50.86
C ILE A 809 -22.30 -64.33 -49.68
N ASN A 810 -23.46 -63.82 -50.08
CA ASN A 810 -24.77 -63.76 -49.41
C ASN A 810 -25.05 -64.78 -48.29
N GLY A 811 -25.67 -64.30 -47.21
CA GLY A 811 -26.26 -65.13 -46.16
C GLY A 811 -27.26 -64.40 -45.25
N TYR A 812 -28.38 -63.95 -45.84
CA TYR A 812 -29.72 -63.86 -45.25
C TYR A 812 -29.97 -63.46 -43.76
N HIS A 813 -30.67 -62.33 -43.63
CA HIS A 813 -31.96 -62.11 -42.94
C HIS A 813 -32.07 -61.47 -41.53
N LYS A 814 -32.82 -60.34 -41.57
CA LYS A 814 -33.91 -59.85 -40.69
C LYS A 814 -33.50 -59.21 -39.35
N LYS A 815 -34.07 -58.08 -38.92
CA LYS A 815 -35.40 -57.50 -39.16
C LYS A 815 -35.44 -56.03 -38.69
N GLY A 816 -36.24 -55.19 -39.35
CA GLY A 816 -36.82 -53.97 -38.76
C GLY A 816 -36.69 -52.67 -39.56
N GLU A 817 -37.43 -52.53 -40.66
CA GLU A 817 -37.68 -51.24 -41.33
C GLU A 817 -38.89 -50.52 -40.69
N ILE A 818 -38.82 -49.19 -40.52
CA ILE A 818 -39.80 -48.24 -41.09
C ILE A 818 -39.02 -47.01 -41.60
N LYS A 819 -39.28 -46.63 -42.85
CA LYS A 819 -38.56 -45.65 -43.67
C LYS A 819 -39.28 -44.28 -43.75
N HIS A 820 -38.43 -43.24 -43.86
CA HIS A 820 -38.46 -42.04 -44.75
C HIS A 820 -39.67 -41.06 -44.74
N SER A 821 -39.49 -39.76 -45.02
CA SER A 821 -38.58 -39.10 -45.99
C SER A 821 -38.13 -37.69 -45.49
N LYS A 822 -36.83 -37.32 -45.59
CA LYS A 822 -36.14 -36.54 -46.67
C LYS A 822 -36.74 -35.13 -46.90
N ASP A 823 -35.98 -34.03 -47.05
CA ASP A 823 -34.59 -33.89 -47.50
C ASP A 823 -33.97 -32.50 -47.17
N ARG A 824 -32.64 -32.54 -46.95
CA ARG A 824 -31.51 -31.69 -47.42
C ARG A 824 -31.64 -30.14 -47.45
N ALA A 825 -30.79 -29.37 -46.75
CA ALA A 825 -29.32 -29.21 -46.80
C ALA A 825 -28.84 -28.26 -47.92
N PHE A 826 -27.95 -27.31 -47.58
CA PHE A 826 -26.64 -27.13 -48.24
C PHE A 826 -25.75 -26.12 -47.49
N LYS A 827 -24.44 -26.38 -47.49
CA LYS A 827 -23.34 -25.60 -46.92
C LYS A 827 -22.17 -25.67 -47.93
N LYS A 828 -21.24 -24.70 -47.85
CA LYS A 828 -19.89 -24.62 -48.48
C LYS A 828 -19.85 -24.20 -49.96
N SER A 829 -18.80 -23.58 -50.52
CA SER A 829 -17.58 -22.87 -50.05
C SER A 829 -16.74 -22.42 -51.27
N PHE A 830 -16.02 -21.30 -51.13
CA PHE A 830 -14.67 -20.96 -51.63
C PHE A 830 -14.23 -21.01 -53.13
N ASP A 831 -13.72 -19.83 -53.55
CA ASP A 831 -12.55 -19.43 -54.38
C ASP A 831 -12.20 -20.03 -55.76
N LYS A 832 -11.89 -19.10 -56.71
CA LYS A 832 -10.68 -19.13 -57.58
C LYS A 832 -10.48 -17.87 -58.47
N SER A 833 -9.25 -17.32 -58.40
CA SER A 833 -8.33 -16.77 -59.44
C SER A 833 -8.67 -15.63 -60.44
N PHE A 834 -7.78 -14.61 -60.47
CA PHE A 834 -7.11 -13.85 -61.58
C PHE A 834 -7.76 -13.85 -63.00
N ASP A 835 -7.87 -12.77 -63.79
CA ASP A 835 -6.88 -11.75 -64.22
C ASP A 835 -7.55 -10.56 -64.98
N LYS A 836 -6.80 -9.46 -65.17
CA LYS A 836 -6.87 -8.37 -66.19
C LYS A 836 -7.84 -7.17 -66.15
N SER A 837 -7.25 -6.02 -65.77
CA SER A 837 -7.13 -4.74 -66.52
C SER A 837 -8.38 -3.93 -66.94
N PHE A 838 -8.54 -2.69 -66.48
CA PHE A 838 -8.13 -1.44 -67.16
C PHE A 838 -8.66 -0.18 -66.42
N LYS A 839 -7.73 0.78 -66.23
CA LYS A 839 -7.81 2.25 -66.21
C LYS A 839 -8.94 3.07 -65.53
N ASP A 840 -8.38 4.01 -64.74
CA ASP A 840 -8.60 5.47 -64.70
C ASP A 840 -9.78 6.07 -63.93
N LYS A 841 -9.38 6.88 -62.93
CA LYS A 841 -9.73 8.31 -62.67
C LYS A 841 -11.23 8.65 -62.54
N SER A 842 -11.68 9.50 -61.64
CA SER A 842 -11.05 10.49 -60.75
C SER A 842 -12.19 11.16 -59.97
N ASP A 843 -11.89 11.60 -58.75
CA ASP A 843 -12.29 12.88 -58.17
C ASP A 843 -13.63 13.52 -58.57
N ASN A 844 -14.53 13.70 -57.61
CA ASN A 844 -14.51 14.92 -56.78
C ASN A 844 -15.76 14.99 -55.89
N SER A 845 -15.54 14.91 -54.59
CA SER A 845 -16.38 15.55 -53.58
C SER A 845 -15.99 17.03 -53.48
N ARG A 846 -16.96 17.95 -53.41
CA ARG A 846 -16.71 19.28 -52.85
C ARG A 846 -17.87 19.82 -52.01
N PHE A 847 -17.46 20.19 -50.79
CA PHE A 847 -17.88 21.35 -49.98
C PHE A 847 -19.13 21.17 -49.10
N LYS A 848 -18.96 21.17 -47.76
CA LYS A 848 -18.93 22.34 -46.82
C LYS A 848 -20.34 22.91 -46.63
N LYS A 849 -20.82 23.32 -45.46
CA LYS A 849 -20.40 23.37 -44.05
C LYS A 849 -21.62 24.00 -43.32
N ASP A 850 -21.61 23.92 -41.99
CA ASP A 850 -22.23 24.87 -41.05
C ASP A 850 -23.73 24.74 -40.72
N ASP A 851 -23.96 24.31 -39.48
CA ASP A 851 -24.59 25.04 -38.37
C ASP A 851 -26.11 25.33 -38.29
N ARG A 852 -26.59 25.06 -37.06
CA ARG A 852 -27.68 25.69 -36.26
C ARG A 852 -29.10 25.12 -36.31
N LYS A 853 -29.41 24.45 -35.19
CA LYS A 853 -30.37 24.84 -34.13
C LYS A 853 -31.83 25.21 -34.47
N ASP A 854 -32.67 24.56 -33.66
CA ASP A 854 -33.86 25.05 -32.94
C ASP A 854 -35.24 25.00 -33.61
N SER A 855 -36.05 24.10 -33.03
CA SER A 855 -37.28 24.42 -32.26
C SER A 855 -38.67 24.18 -32.88
N PHE A 856 -39.46 23.35 -32.17
CA PHE A 856 -40.91 23.45 -31.83
C PHE A 856 -41.93 23.47 -33.01
N LYS A 857 -43.14 22.87 -33.00
CA LYS A 857 -44.11 22.47 -31.96
C LYS A 857 -45.33 21.73 -32.59
N LYS A 858 -46.01 20.91 -31.75
CA LYS A 858 -47.48 20.73 -31.58
C LYS A 858 -48.34 19.77 -32.45
N ASP A 859 -48.73 18.67 -31.80
CA ASP A 859 -50.10 18.18 -31.44
C ASP A 859 -51.24 18.11 -32.46
N THR A 860 -51.95 16.96 -32.52
CA THR A 860 -53.32 16.79 -31.96
C THR A 860 -53.94 15.36 -32.11
N PHE A 861 -54.43 14.83 -30.97
CA PHE A 861 -55.76 14.22 -30.68
C PHE A 861 -56.24 12.79 -31.07
N LYS A 862 -56.50 12.01 -29.98
CA LYS A 862 -57.74 11.32 -29.49
C LYS A 862 -58.31 10.00 -30.09
N ASN A 863 -58.20 8.94 -29.26
CA ASN A 863 -59.23 8.14 -28.55
C ASN A 863 -60.49 7.55 -29.24
N ASN A 864 -60.70 6.22 -29.13
CA ASN A 864 -61.57 5.54 -28.13
C ASN A 864 -61.79 4.02 -28.41
N ASP A 865 -61.35 3.16 -27.47
CA ASP A 865 -62.14 2.21 -26.64
C ASP A 865 -63.20 1.25 -27.23
N LYS A 866 -63.06 -0.10 -27.07
CA LYS A 866 -63.46 -0.89 -25.86
C LYS A 866 -63.51 -2.44 -26.03
N LYS A 867 -63.03 -3.12 -24.96
CA LYS A 867 -63.48 -4.38 -24.29
C LYS A 867 -63.06 -5.80 -24.77
N SER A 868 -62.00 -6.30 -24.12
CA SER A 868 -61.89 -7.46 -23.19
C SER A 868 -62.66 -8.78 -23.39
N PHE A 869 -61.93 -9.90 -23.45
CA PHE A 869 -61.95 -10.99 -22.45
C PHE A 869 -60.59 -11.74 -22.46
N ASP A 870 -60.24 -12.35 -21.33
CA ASP A 870 -58.87 -12.50 -20.81
C ASP A 870 -58.40 -13.97 -20.66
N LYS A 871 -57.09 -14.12 -20.37
CA LYS A 871 -56.32 -15.23 -19.72
C LYS A 871 -55.68 -16.36 -20.56
N ARG A 872 -54.34 -16.33 -20.73
CA ARG A 872 -53.33 -16.88 -19.78
C ARG A 872 -51.87 -16.77 -20.28
N GLN A 873 -51.02 -16.34 -19.33
CA GLN A 873 -49.64 -16.78 -18.98
C GLN A 873 -48.36 -16.40 -19.77
N THR A 874 -47.50 -15.69 -19.00
CA THR A 874 -46.05 -15.83 -18.73
C THR A 874 -44.99 -15.27 -19.69
N GLY A 875 -44.22 -14.29 -19.18
CA GLY A 875 -42.74 -14.23 -19.30
C GLY A 875 -42.10 -12.88 -19.72
N LYS A 876 -41.46 -12.19 -18.76
CA LYS A 876 -40.44 -11.09 -18.85
C LYS A 876 -40.82 -9.74 -19.50
N ASP A 877 -40.72 -8.63 -18.73
CA ASP A 877 -39.70 -7.55 -18.89
C ASP A 877 -40.00 -6.27 -18.05
N ARG A 878 -38.91 -5.65 -17.57
CA ARG A 878 -38.53 -4.21 -17.43
C ARG A 878 -39.44 -3.09 -16.85
N PHE A 879 -38.80 -2.36 -15.92
CA PHE A 879 -38.68 -0.89 -15.70
C PHE A 879 -39.88 0.01 -15.28
N TYR A 880 -39.63 0.76 -14.19
CA TYR A 880 -40.10 2.09 -13.73
C TYR A 880 -41.49 2.60 -14.15
N ASP A 881 -42.32 2.90 -13.15
CA ASP A 881 -42.82 4.28 -12.95
C ASP A 881 -43.25 4.54 -11.49
N ASN A 882 -42.99 5.77 -11.03
CA ASN A 882 -43.16 6.27 -9.67
C ASN A 882 -44.55 6.84 -9.41
N GLU A 883 -45.10 6.61 -8.21
CA GLU A 883 -45.77 7.64 -7.41
C GLU A 883 -45.52 7.40 -5.90
N PRO A 884 -45.53 8.45 -5.05
CA PRO A 884 -44.76 8.49 -3.83
C PRO A 884 -45.48 7.83 -2.65
N VAL A 885 -44.97 6.69 -2.20
CA VAL A 885 -45.35 6.15 -0.88
C VAL A 885 -44.64 6.98 0.19
N LYS A 886 -45.42 7.74 0.97
CA LYS A 886 -44.94 8.32 2.23
C LYS A 886 -44.38 7.18 3.08
N SER A 887 -43.05 7.15 3.26
CA SER A 887 -42.40 6.19 4.12
C SER A 887 -42.76 6.48 5.57
N ASP A 888 -43.70 5.75 6.14
CA ASP A 888 -43.80 5.62 7.59
C ASP A 888 -42.53 4.92 8.07
N LYS A 889 -41.61 5.69 8.66
CA LYS A 889 -40.41 5.16 9.31
C LYS A 889 -40.87 4.14 10.37
N PRO A 890 -40.32 2.92 10.41
CA PRO A 890 -40.62 2.01 11.50
C PRO A 890 -40.17 2.66 12.82
N LYS A 891 -41.12 2.90 13.73
CA LYS A 891 -40.78 3.31 15.09
C LYS A 891 -40.13 2.11 15.78
N VAL A 892 -38.97 2.31 16.37
CA VAL A 892 -38.21 1.27 17.08
C VAL A 892 -38.21 1.63 18.56
N ARG A 893 -38.43 0.65 19.44
CA ARG A 893 -38.19 0.76 20.88
C ARG A 893 -36.91 0.00 21.18
N TYR A 894 -36.04 0.57 22.02
CA TYR A 894 -34.83 -0.12 22.43
C TYR A 894 -35.05 -0.74 23.81
N GLU A 895 -34.63 -1.99 23.97
CA GLU A 895 -34.68 -2.73 25.23
C GLU A 895 -33.30 -3.29 25.58
N LYS A 896 -33.06 -3.48 26.88
CA LYS A 896 -31.79 -3.97 27.41
C LYS A 896 -31.83 -5.50 27.43
N ILE A 897 -31.07 -6.13 26.54
CA ILE A 897 -30.90 -7.60 26.48
C ILE A 897 -29.43 -7.90 26.79
N ASP A 898 -29.18 -8.68 27.85
CA ASP A 898 -27.83 -9.02 28.35
C ASP A 898 -26.90 -7.79 28.55
N GLY A 899 -27.49 -6.67 28.97
CA GLY A 899 -26.76 -5.43 29.23
C GLY A 899 -26.41 -4.61 27.99
N LYS A 900 -26.85 -5.00 26.79
CA LYS A 900 -26.75 -4.23 25.54
C LYS A 900 -28.10 -3.63 25.15
N LEU A 901 -28.11 -2.41 24.62
CA LEU A 901 -29.30 -1.83 24.01
C LEU A 901 -29.54 -2.47 22.63
N VAL A 902 -30.69 -3.12 22.46
CA VAL A 902 -31.09 -3.78 21.22
C VAL A 902 -32.33 -3.10 20.64
N ALA A 903 -32.30 -2.81 19.34
CA ALA A 903 -33.42 -2.26 18.58
C ALA A 903 -34.53 -3.30 18.40
N ILE A 904 -35.75 -3.00 18.86
CA ILE A 904 -36.94 -3.83 18.63
C ILE A 904 -37.97 -3.03 17.81
N PRO A 905 -38.41 -3.53 16.64
CA PRO A 905 -39.45 -2.86 15.84
C PRO A 905 -40.77 -2.75 16.60
N ILE A 906 -41.37 -1.56 16.65
CA ILE A 906 -42.72 -1.35 17.20
C ILE A 906 -43.71 -1.67 16.07
N ASN A 907 -44.27 -2.88 16.07
CA ASN A 907 -45.38 -3.22 15.18
C ASN A 907 -46.68 -2.57 15.69
N ASN A 908 -47.20 -1.60 14.95
CA ASN A 908 -48.53 -1.03 15.21
C ASN A 908 -49.62 -1.99 14.72
N ALA A 909 -49.96 -3.01 15.52
CA ALA A 909 -51.21 -3.77 15.38
C ALA A 909 -51.64 -4.44 16.70
N GLN A 910 -52.86 -4.11 17.12
CA GLN A 910 -53.77 -4.81 18.04
C GLN A 910 -53.71 -4.57 19.58
N THR A 911 -54.55 -3.61 19.98
CA THR A 911 -55.65 -3.68 20.97
C THR A 911 -55.71 -4.81 22.02
N ASN A 912 -55.81 -4.37 23.28
CA ASN A 912 -56.64 -4.90 24.39
C ASN A 912 -56.79 -6.43 24.54
N GLN A 913 -56.04 -7.00 25.48
CA GLN A 913 -56.58 -7.97 26.44
C GLN A 913 -55.95 -7.73 27.82
N SER A 914 -56.83 -7.50 28.80
CA SER A 914 -56.50 -7.42 30.22
C SER A 914 -55.85 -8.71 30.70
N ASN A 915 -54.62 -8.65 31.21
CA ASN A 915 -54.08 -9.65 32.11
C ASN A 915 -53.67 -8.96 33.41
N GLN A 916 -54.51 -9.12 34.43
CA GLN A 916 -54.16 -8.78 35.81
C GLN A 916 -52.93 -9.62 36.24
N PRO A 917 -51.99 -9.06 37.01
CA PRO A 917 -50.90 -9.82 37.58
C PRO A 917 -51.44 -10.78 38.66
N LYS A 918 -51.27 -12.09 38.45
CA LYS A 918 -51.46 -13.08 39.50
C LYS A 918 -50.47 -12.81 40.63
N LYS A 919 -50.99 -12.45 41.80
CA LYS A 919 -50.29 -12.47 43.10
C LYS A 919 -49.62 -13.83 43.30
N TYR A 920 -48.29 -13.86 43.40
CA TYR A 920 -47.60 -14.98 44.01
C TYR A 920 -47.75 -14.89 45.53
N VAL A 921 -48.42 -15.89 46.09
CA VAL A 921 -48.53 -16.14 47.54
C VAL A 921 -47.27 -16.87 47.99
N LEU A 922 -46.53 -16.28 48.93
CA LEU A 922 -45.48 -16.97 49.69
C LEU A 922 -46.12 -18.06 50.55
N LYS A 923 -45.73 -19.33 50.35
CA LYS A 923 -45.89 -20.37 51.37
C LYS A 923 -44.66 -20.34 52.28
N PRO A 924 -44.83 -20.24 53.61
CA PRO A 924 -43.75 -20.44 54.55
C PRO A 924 -43.62 -21.94 54.87
N LYS A 925 -42.38 -22.36 55.14
CA LYS A 925 -41.93 -23.44 56.04
C LYS A 925 -40.55 -23.90 55.55
N SER A 926 -39.56 -24.14 56.39
CA SER A 926 -39.49 -24.28 57.85
C SER A 926 -38.02 -24.24 58.26
#